data_AF-A0A8J2FBT0-F1
#
_entry.id   AF-A0A8J2FBT0-F1
#
_cell.length_a   1.000
_cell.length_b   1.000
_cell.length_c   1.000
_cell.angle_alpha   90.00
_cell.angle_beta   90.00
_cell.angle_gamma   90.00
#
_symmetry.space_group_name_H-M   'P 1'
#
loop_
_entity.id
_entity.type
_entity.pdbx_description
1 polymer ?
#
loop_
_entity_poly.entity_id
_entity_poly.type
_entity_poly.pdbx_seq_one_letter_code
_entity_poly.pdbx_strand_id
1 'polypeptide(L)'
;MRLYPGLALLLSPKCVASTKSLSSHEQIVNILKQSSKTAQPTGAGDAMANVSTRVQQLVSLLQQLEGELDQEFQSAQKAYDKQSCSHEDTIAGAKGAIKEAEIDIDRLEEVIQKNVADIAVYKGKIKMEENKIAEKKKAIEDAIAQRTEEHGEYADTVNEFEAAISSANMAYNVLSEAQSGARTTTAKAADYSLLSKASSSKDLFQNLKKAIALLPVGSRKLTPSRVEALSEFVDEKINTGDKKALLQFGPGSAKILGILKDMRGEYTAKLQGLQEAEQKAATAHVHFVEKTNKMIDALIKSKEAHEAKLSETEAAEEKHRNEKAAAQDALKENQVLLKDTTEAFRELSRLWADTSAKHTSEMTGLGKAIELLLKQGQVGTMMIDKERIALMQTASAVVASDTYDTAFKKIVWAIEDMVEVHKAEMAENLEKKQTCQDSIAGTDSAERKRLAKIDSIKSSKAKAEGEKGETEDSKEKAEKEKKAAEDETAKGQGEWETARDARAKEIGELEESISLIAGAMRSLTENDPSGRFKNVIAILVMVSDEAKAEFKEVSKAKADEEEAWVKEKKVLYDLIQLKIEQIEQMEKTITKLEGEIARLDEKLKKTEAMERPSTEECETFLEEFQGKQDGLTKEIEDLDYAKAELGGWTNQSVEAQHFDAAEVAPEP
;
A
#
# COMPACT_ATOMS: atom_id res chain seq x y z
N MET A 1 8.67 19.03 13.83
CA MET A 1 9.07 19.40 15.20
C MET A 1 8.19 18.68 16.22
N ARG A 2 8.57 17.47 16.61
CA ARG A 2 8.08 16.79 17.81
C ARG A 2 9.30 16.21 18.49
N LEU A 3 9.67 16.82 19.61
CA LEU A 3 10.64 16.30 20.56
C LEU A 3 9.97 15.11 21.25
N TYR A 4 10.55 13.92 21.12
CA TYR A 4 10.33 12.84 22.07
C TYR A 4 11.66 12.51 22.74
N PRO A 5 11.69 12.38 24.08
CA PRO A 5 12.89 12.17 24.86
C PRO A 5 13.18 10.66 24.90
N GLY A 6 14.24 10.24 24.23
CA GLY A 6 14.69 8.85 24.20
C GLY A 6 15.94 8.66 25.03
N LEU A 7 15.81 7.87 26.10
CA LEU A 7 16.88 7.17 26.80
C LEU A 7 18.06 8.00 27.33
N ALA A 8 17.78 8.75 28.40
CA ALA A 8 18.77 8.95 29.46
C ALA A 8 18.95 7.61 30.20
N LEU A 9 19.78 6.72 29.66
CA LEU A 9 20.22 5.55 30.40
C LEU A 9 21.23 6.00 31.44
N LEU A 10 20.87 5.77 32.69
CA LEU A 10 21.60 6.07 33.91
C LEU A 10 23.05 5.56 33.83
N LEU A 11 23.97 6.48 33.52
CA LEU A 11 25.34 6.39 34.02
C LEU A 11 25.26 6.43 35.55
N SER A 12 25.25 5.25 36.18
CA SER A 12 25.51 5.12 37.60
C SER A 12 27.02 5.32 37.83
N PRO A 13 27.46 6.37 38.54
CA PRO A 13 28.85 6.50 38.94
C PRO A 13 29.04 5.68 40.22
N LYS A 14 29.08 4.35 40.10
CA LYS A 14 29.42 3.46 41.22
C LYS A 14 30.24 2.27 40.75
N CYS A 15 31.47 2.54 40.34
CA CYS A 15 32.63 1.72 40.64
C CYS A 15 33.88 2.61 40.60
N VAL A 16 33.89 3.64 41.44
CA VAL A 16 35.17 4.08 42.01
C VAL A 16 35.58 2.92 42.91
N ALA A 17 36.45 2.06 42.39
CA ALA A 17 37.23 1.16 43.24
C ALA A 17 37.97 2.07 44.23
N SER A 18 37.41 2.13 45.44
CA SER A 18 38.07 2.67 46.61
C SER A 18 39.41 1.95 46.72
N THR A 19 40.50 2.66 46.42
CA THR A 19 41.85 2.32 46.84
C THR A 19 41.89 2.33 48.37
N LYS A 20 41.41 1.24 48.97
CA LYS A 20 41.59 0.90 50.37
C LYS A 20 41.92 -0.58 50.46
N SER A 21 43.15 -0.91 50.11
CA SER A 21 43.87 -2.01 50.75
C SER A 21 45.35 -1.86 50.41
N LEU A 22 46.04 -1.02 51.20
CA LEU A 22 47.49 -1.08 51.35
C LEU A 22 47.90 -0.95 52.84
N SER A 23 46.93 -0.88 53.78
CA SER A 23 47.27 -0.72 55.20
C SER A 23 47.68 -2.02 55.89
N SER A 24 47.31 -3.20 55.37
CA SER A 24 47.61 -4.49 56.01
C SER A 24 49.08 -4.87 55.88
N HIS A 25 49.71 -4.62 54.72
CA HIS A 25 51.14 -4.87 54.51
C HIS A 25 52.03 -3.95 55.38
N GLU A 26 51.63 -2.68 55.56
CA GLU A 26 52.36 -1.73 56.38
C GLU A 26 52.18 -2.01 57.90
N GLN A 27 51.03 -2.57 58.29
CA GLN A 27 50.79 -3.06 59.66
C GLN A 27 51.61 -4.32 59.97
N ILE A 28 51.69 -5.29 59.05
CA ILE A 28 52.47 -6.54 59.23
C ILE A 28 53.98 -6.23 59.24
N VAL A 29 54.46 -5.34 58.37
CA VAL A 29 55.88 -4.91 58.38
C VAL A 29 56.22 -4.14 59.66
N ASN A 30 55.29 -3.35 60.23
CA ASN A 30 55.52 -2.68 61.51
C ASN A 30 55.49 -3.64 62.71
N ILE A 31 54.66 -4.70 62.68
CA ILE A 31 54.64 -5.76 63.70
C ILE A 31 55.94 -6.59 63.64
N LEU A 32 56.47 -6.89 62.44
CA LEU A 32 57.76 -7.55 62.24
C LEU A 32 58.95 -6.66 62.66
N LYS A 33 58.87 -5.33 62.48
CA LYS A 33 59.88 -4.39 62.99
C LYS A 33 59.86 -4.28 64.52
N GLN A 34 58.69 -4.31 65.17
CA GLN A 34 58.57 -4.23 66.62
C GLN A 34 59.05 -5.51 67.33
N SER A 35 58.83 -6.69 66.75
CA SER A 35 59.29 -7.98 67.30
C SER A 35 60.81 -8.22 67.17
N SER A 36 61.52 -7.41 66.39
CA SER A 36 63.00 -7.46 66.27
C SER A 36 63.78 -6.69 67.35
N LYS A 37 63.11 -5.89 68.20
CA LYS A 37 63.78 -4.89 69.05
C LYS A 37 63.96 -5.22 70.54
N THR A 38 63.58 -6.41 71.01
CA THR A 38 63.85 -6.83 72.39
C THR A 38 64.14 -8.32 72.47
N ALA A 39 65.39 -8.66 72.81
CA ALA A 39 65.79 -9.71 73.75
C ALA A 39 67.20 -10.22 73.40
N GLN A 40 68.15 -9.82 74.21
CA GLN A 40 69.47 -10.41 74.35
C GLN A 40 69.33 -11.61 75.30
N PRO A 41 69.67 -12.86 74.93
CA PRO A 41 69.62 -13.98 75.86
C PRO A 41 71.02 -14.38 76.32
N THR A 42 71.25 -14.23 77.61
CA THR A 42 72.23 -14.99 78.39
C THR A 42 71.59 -16.32 78.80
N GLY A 43 72.11 -17.47 78.34
CA GLY A 43 71.75 -18.81 78.84
C GLY A 43 71.30 -19.80 77.76
N ALA A 44 72.09 -20.84 77.51
CA ALA A 44 71.97 -21.79 76.40
C ALA A 44 70.86 -22.87 76.55
N GLY A 45 70.07 -22.86 77.63
CA GLY A 45 68.95 -23.80 77.85
C GLY A 45 67.57 -23.24 77.45
N ASP A 46 67.34 -21.93 77.62
CA ASP A 46 66.07 -21.26 77.30
C ASP A 46 65.96 -20.81 75.83
N ALA A 47 67.07 -20.83 75.09
CA ALA A 47 67.13 -20.38 73.69
C ALA A 47 66.38 -21.31 72.72
N MET A 48 66.35 -22.62 72.97
CA MET A 48 65.68 -23.61 72.09
C MET A 48 64.15 -23.59 72.26
N ALA A 49 63.65 -23.43 73.48
CA ALA A 49 62.21 -23.26 73.73
C ALA A 49 61.67 -21.96 73.11
N ASN A 50 62.44 -20.87 73.23
CA ASN A 50 62.09 -19.55 72.69
C ASN A 50 62.10 -19.50 71.14
N VAL A 51 62.93 -20.32 70.49
CA VAL A 51 62.93 -20.50 69.03
C VAL A 51 61.70 -21.30 68.58
N SER A 52 61.33 -22.38 69.27
CA SER A 52 60.14 -23.17 68.97
C SER A 52 58.84 -22.35 69.05
N THR A 53 58.71 -21.48 70.06
CA THR A 53 57.53 -20.60 70.20
C THR A 53 57.46 -19.55 69.08
N ARG A 54 58.59 -19.00 68.65
CA ARG A 54 58.64 -18.04 67.52
C ARG A 54 58.31 -18.71 66.19
N VAL A 55 58.78 -19.93 65.95
CA VAL A 55 58.44 -20.70 64.74
C VAL A 55 56.93 -21.00 64.71
N GLN A 56 56.33 -21.38 65.84
CA GLN A 56 54.87 -21.57 65.94
C GLN A 56 54.08 -20.28 65.68
N GLN A 57 54.52 -19.14 66.23
CA GLN A 57 53.92 -17.83 65.94
C GLN A 57 54.02 -17.46 64.45
N LEU A 58 55.15 -17.78 63.80
CA LEU A 58 55.36 -17.51 62.37
C LEU A 58 54.47 -18.40 61.50
N VAL A 59 54.34 -19.68 61.84
CA VAL A 59 53.41 -20.61 61.16
C VAL A 59 51.97 -20.12 61.30
N SER A 60 51.55 -19.71 62.50
CA SER A 60 50.20 -19.16 62.71
C SER A 60 49.96 -17.87 61.92
N LEU A 61 50.96 -17.00 61.78
CA LEU A 61 50.87 -15.78 60.98
C LEU A 61 50.77 -16.10 59.48
N LEU A 62 51.52 -17.08 58.99
CA LEU A 62 51.46 -17.52 57.60
C LEU A 62 50.13 -18.20 57.27
N GLN A 63 49.58 -19.00 58.19
CA GLN A 63 48.24 -19.59 58.05
C GLN A 63 47.14 -18.52 58.06
N GLN A 64 47.28 -17.48 58.89
CA GLN A 64 46.35 -16.36 58.86
C GLN A 64 46.43 -15.59 57.53
N LEU A 65 47.65 -15.33 57.03
CA LEU A 65 47.86 -14.69 55.74
C LEU A 65 47.29 -15.51 54.59
N GLU A 66 47.43 -16.85 54.62
CA GLU A 66 46.82 -17.77 53.67
C GLU A 66 45.28 -17.64 53.66
N GLY A 67 44.66 -17.60 54.84
CA GLY A 67 43.22 -17.39 54.97
C GLY A 67 42.73 -16.01 54.50
N GLU A 68 43.49 -14.95 54.77
CA GLU A 68 43.18 -13.60 54.28
C GLU A 68 43.31 -13.51 52.75
N LEU A 69 44.37 -14.10 52.16
CA LEU A 69 44.56 -14.17 50.71
C LEU A 69 43.41 -14.90 50.01
N ASP A 70 42.96 -16.03 50.57
CA ASP A 70 41.86 -16.83 50.02
C ASP A 70 40.53 -16.06 50.07
N GLN A 71 40.25 -15.36 51.17
CA GLN A 71 39.05 -14.50 51.26
C GLN A 71 39.08 -13.32 50.28
N GLU A 72 40.23 -12.65 50.12
CA GLU A 72 40.38 -11.59 49.13
C GLU A 72 40.19 -12.12 47.71
N PHE A 73 40.73 -13.31 47.41
CA PHE A 73 40.57 -13.95 46.10
C PHE A 73 39.10 -14.34 45.82
N GLN A 74 38.40 -14.97 46.76
CA GLN A 74 36.98 -15.28 46.62
C GLN A 74 36.12 -14.03 46.41
N SER A 75 36.46 -12.92 47.08
CA SER A 75 35.77 -11.64 46.90
C SER A 75 36.02 -11.04 45.52
N ALA A 76 37.27 -11.11 45.04
CA ALA A 76 37.64 -10.67 43.70
C ALA A 76 36.99 -11.54 42.61
N GLN A 77 36.86 -12.86 42.84
CA GLN A 77 36.19 -13.79 41.94
C GLN A 77 34.71 -13.43 41.78
N LYS A 78 34.00 -13.21 42.89
CA LYS A 78 32.60 -12.77 42.85
C LYS A 78 32.43 -11.44 42.11
N ALA A 79 33.39 -10.51 42.25
CA ALA A 79 33.36 -9.24 41.53
C ALA A 79 33.61 -9.43 40.03
N TYR A 80 34.55 -10.29 39.64
CA TYR A 80 34.81 -10.67 38.26
C TYR A 80 33.60 -11.34 37.61
N ASP A 81 33.01 -12.35 38.27
CA ASP A 81 31.86 -13.08 37.75
C ASP A 81 30.69 -12.12 37.51
N LYS A 82 30.43 -11.19 38.45
CA LYS A 82 29.39 -10.18 38.31
C LYS A 82 29.64 -9.22 37.14
N GLN A 83 30.86 -8.74 36.96
CA GLN A 83 31.19 -7.87 35.83
C GLN A 83 31.11 -8.63 34.50
N SER A 84 31.55 -9.89 34.49
CA SER A 84 31.50 -10.76 33.31
C SER A 84 30.07 -10.99 32.84
N CYS A 85 29.15 -11.35 33.74
CA CYS A 85 27.73 -11.51 33.41
C CYS A 85 27.15 -10.20 32.84
N SER A 86 27.47 -9.04 33.44
CA SER A 86 26.98 -7.75 32.94
C SER A 86 27.50 -7.43 31.54
N HIS A 87 28.74 -7.80 31.22
CA HIS A 87 29.30 -7.64 29.87
C HIS A 87 28.63 -8.59 28.88
N GLU A 88 28.40 -9.84 29.24
CA GLU A 88 27.70 -10.83 28.41
C GLU A 88 26.27 -10.37 28.08
N ASP A 89 25.53 -9.91 29.08
CA ASP A 89 24.18 -9.35 28.90
C ASP A 89 24.18 -8.14 27.96
N THR A 90 25.15 -7.23 28.14
CA THR A 90 25.29 -6.04 27.28
C THR A 90 25.63 -6.42 25.84
N ILE A 91 26.54 -7.39 25.65
CA ILE A 91 26.92 -7.92 24.34
C ILE A 91 25.71 -8.60 23.66
N ALA A 92 24.95 -9.40 24.41
CA ALA A 92 23.75 -10.07 23.91
C ALA A 92 22.67 -9.04 23.51
N GLY A 93 22.43 -8.04 24.35
CA GLY A 93 21.52 -6.93 24.09
C GLY A 93 21.92 -6.12 22.84
N ALA A 94 23.19 -5.73 22.74
CA ALA A 94 23.70 -4.98 21.58
C ALA A 94 23.59 -5.79 20.28
N LYS A 95 23.88 -7.10 20.30
CA LYS A 95 23.67 -7.99 19.14
C LYS A 95 22.20 -8.11 18.76
N GLY A 96 21.30 -8.17 19.75
CA GLY A 96 19.86 -8.16 19.52
C GLY A 96 19.40 -6.88 18.83
N ALA A 97 19.80 -5.72 19.38
CA ALA A 97 19.47 -4.41 18.84
C ALA A 97 20.03 -4.19 17.42
N ILE A 98 21.25 -4.67 17.13
CA ILE A 98 21.83 -4.65 15.77
C ILE A 98 20.93 -5.40 14.78
N LYS A 99 20.53 -6.63 15.11
CA LYS A 99 19.68 -7.44 14.23
C LYS A 99 18.30 -6.79 14.00
N GLU A 100 17.71 -6.24 15.06
CA GLU A 100 16.43 -5.56 14.96
C GLU A 100 16.53 -4.30 14.09
N ALA A 101 17.59 -3.50 14.27
CA ALA A 101 17.85 -2.33 13.44
C ALA A 101 18.10 -2.70 11.97
N GLU A 102 18.83 -3.79 11.68
CA GLU A 102 19.02 -4.30 10.31
C GLU A 102 17.68 -4.68 9.66
N ILE A 103 16.82 -5.42 10.38
CA ILE A 103 15.49 -5.80 9.91
C ILE A 103 14.62 -4.57 9.64
N ASP A 104 14.66 -3.57 10.53
CA ASP A 104 13.89 -2.34 10.37
C ASP A 104 14.39 -1.51 9.18
N ILE A 105 15.70 -1.42 8.97
CA ILE A 105 16.28 -0.74 7.81
C ILE A 105 15.82 -1.39 6.51
N ASP A 106 15.87 -2.72 6.42
CA ASP A 106 15.44 -3.46 5.23
C ASP A 106 13.94 -3.27 4.98
N ARG A 107 13.11 -3.39 6.01
CA ARG A 107 11.66 -3.15 5.94
C ARG A 107 11.35 -1.72 5.49
N LEU A 108 12.05 -0.72 6.04
CA LEU A 108 11.86 0.68 5.67
C LEU A 108 12.31 0.95 4.23
N GLU A 109 13.40 0.34 3.77
CA GLU A 109 13.84 0.42 2.37
C GLU A 109 12.76 -0.09 1.41
N GLU A 110 12.16 -1.25 1.69
CA GLU A 110 11.08 -1.82 0.87
C GLU A 110 9.86 -0.89 0.80
N VAL A 111 9.44 -0.33 1.93
CA VAL A 111 8.30 0.60 1.99
C VAL A 111 8.63 1.92 1.25
N ILE A 112 9.85 2.44 1.38
CA ILE A 112 10.29 3.63 0.63
C ILE A 112 10.22 3.37 -0.88
N GLN A 113 10.73 2.22 -1.35
CA GLN A 113 10.68 1.86 -2.78
C GLN A 113 9.25 1.76 -3.29
N LYS A 114 8.33 1.18 -2.49
CA LYS A 114 6.91 1.14 -2.82
C LYS A 114 6.32 2.55 -2.92
N ASN A 115 6.57 3.41 -1.93
CA ASN A 115 6.05 4.78 -1.96
C ASN A 115 6.59 5.59 -3.16
N VAL A 116 7.87 5.42 -3.52
CA VAL A 116 8.46 6.05 -4.72
C VAL A 116 7.75 5.58 -6.00
N ALA A 117 7.43 4.29 -6.11
CA ALA A 117 6.67 3.76 -7.24
C ALA A 117 5.24 4.33 -7.28
N ASP A 118 4.55 4.35 -6.14
CA ASP A 118 3.18 4.89 -6.03
C ASP A 118 3.14 6.39 -6.38
N ILE A 119 4.13 7.17 -5.93
CA ILE A 119 4.32 8.59 -6.30
C ILE A 119 4.40 8.75 -7.83
N ALA A 120 5.19 7.91 -8.50
CA ALA A 120 5.31 7.95 -9.96
C ALA A 120 3.99 7.61 -10.65
N VAL A 121 3.25 6.62 -10.15
CA VAL A 121 1.92 6.24 -10.66
C VAL A 121 0.94 7.40 -10.51
N TYR A 122 0.85 8.04 -9.34
CA TYR A 122 -0.06 9.17 -9.14
C TYR A 122 0.30 10.36 -10.03
N LYS A 123 1.58 10.70 -10.18
CA LYS A 123 2.04 11.74 -11.14
C LYS A 123 1.63 11.42 -12.57
N GLY A 124 1.72 10.15 -12.98
CA GLY A 124 1.26 9.69 -14.29
C GLY A 124 -0.25 9.86 -14.48
N LYS A 125 -1.05 9.44 -13.50
CA LYS A 125 -2.53 9.56 -13.52
C LYS A 125 -2.98 11.01 -13.60
N ILE A 126 -2.39 11.89 -12.77
CA ILE A 126 -2.67 13.33 -12.78
C ILE A 126 -2.43 13.91 -14.17
N LYS A 127 -1.28 13.62 -14.79
CA LYS A 127 -0.95 14.11 -16.13
C LYS A 127 -1.90 13.59 -17.21
N MET A 128 -2.33 12.32 -17.12
CA MET A 128 -3.33 11.78 -18.03
C MET A 128 -4.68 12.49 -17.90
N GLU A 129 -5.12 12.79 -16.68
CA GLU A 129 -6.37 13.50 -16.44
C GLU A 129 -6.31 14.96 -16.88
N GLU A 130 -5.17 15.63 -16.69
CA GLU A 130 -4.92 16.97 -17.23
C GLU A 130 -5.07 17.00 -18.76
N ASN A 131 -4.51 16.01 -19.45
CA ASN A 131 -4.65 15.89 -20.90
C ASN A 131 -6.12 15.67 -21.31
N LYS A 132 -6.85 14.77 -20.63
CA LYS A 132 -8.27 14.53 -20.90
C LYS A 132 -9.13 15.77 -20.66
N ILE A 133 -8.83 16.53 -19.61
CA ILE A 133 -9.49 17.81 -19.33
C ILE A 133 -9.23 18.80 -20.47
N ALA A 134 -7.97 18.92 -20.93
CA ALA A 134 -7.61 19.80 -22.04
C ALA A 134 -8.32 19.41 -23.34
N GLU A 135 -8.35 18.12 -23.70
CA GLU A 135 -9.06 17.61 -24.86
C GLU A 135 -10.57 17.90 -24.81
N LYS A 136 -11.20 17.70 -23.64
CA LYS A 136 -12.63 17.97 -23.44
C LYS A 136 -12.95 19.46 -23.51
N LYS A 137 -12.08 20.32 -22.97
CA LYS A 137 -12.20 21.79 -23.12
C LYS A 137 -12.10 22.21 -24.58
N LYS A 138 -11.12 21.65 -25.31
CA LYS A 138 -10.98 21.90 -26.75
C LYS A 138 -12.21 21.44 -27.54
N ALA A 139 -12.78 20.29 -27.22
CA ALA A 139 -14.00 19.82 -27.86
C ALA A 139 -15.21 20.75 -27.62
N ILE A 140 -15.29 21.40 -26.45
CA ILE A 140 -16.29 22.45 -26.19
C ILE A 140 -16.01 23.68 -27.04
N GLU A 141 -14.76 24.15 -27.10
CA GLU A 141 -14.36 25.30 -27.91
C GLU A 141 -14.67 25.08 -29.41
N ASP A 142 -14.30 23.92 -29.94
CA ASP A 142 -14.56 23.53 -31.33
C ASP A 142 -16.08 23.45 -31.60
N ALA A 143 -16.86 22.87 -30.68
CA ALA A 143 -18.31 22.81 -30.79
C ALA A 143 -18.96 24.20 -30.75
N ILE A 144 -18.44 25.13 -29.94
CA ILE A 144 -18.93 26.53 -29.88
C ILE A 144 -18.61 27.25 -31.18
N ALA A 145 -17.40 27.06 -31.73
CA ALA A 145 -16.99 27.66 -32.99
C ALA A 145 -17.90 27.18 -34.14
N GLN A 146 -18.08 25.86 -34.27
CA GLN A 146 -18.98 25.27 -35.25
C GLN A 146 -20.41 25.79 -35.08
N ARG A 147 -20.91 25.85 -33.85
CA ARG A 147 -22.27 26.32 -33.60
C ARG A 147 -22.47 27.80 -33.97
N THR A 148 -21.45 28.62 -33.75
CA THR A 148 -21.46 30.04 -34.12
C THR A 148 -21.52 30.21 -35.64
N GLU A 149 -20.77 29.39 -36.38
CA GLU A 149 -20.79 29.37 -37.85
C GLU A 149 -22.16 28.92 -38.38
N GLU A 150 -22.66 27.77 -37.93
CA GLU A 150 -23.99 27.24 -38.31
C GLU A 150 -25.13 28.23 -38.00
N HIS A 151 -25.05 28.93 -36.85
CA HIS A 151 -26.05 29.94 -36.50
C HIS A 151 -25.97 31.18 -37.41
N GLY A 152 -24.77 31.55 -37.85
CA GLY A 152 -24.56 32.61 -38.84
C GLY A 152 -25.20 32.25 -40.18
N GLU A 153 -24.94 31.06 -40.71
CA GLU A 153 -25.53 30.57 -41.96
C GLU A 153 -27.06 30.47 -41.87
N TYR A 154 -27.59 30.00 -40.73
CA TYR A 154 -29.02 30.00 -40.45
C TYR A 154 -29.60 31.42 -40.48
N ALA A 155 -28.96 32.39 -39.83
CA ALA A 155 -29.42 33.78 -39.80
C ALA A 155 -29.46 34.42 -41.19
N ASP A 156 -28.43 34.19 -42.00
CA ASP A 156 -28.37 34.64 -43.40
C ASP A 156 -29.50 34.03 -44.24
N THR A 157 -29.71 32.71 -44.08
CA THR A 157 -30.78 31.98 -44.77
C THR A 157 -32.17 32.48 -44.36
N VAL A 158 -32.39 32.73 -43.06
CA VAL A 158 -33.63 33.31 -42.54
C VAL A 158 -33.88 34.69 -43.13
N ASN A 159 -32.86 35.56 -43.16
CA ASN A 159 -32.98 36.89 -43.76
C ASN A 159 -33.35 36.84 -45.25
N GLU A 160 -32.77 35.90 -46.01
CA GLU A 160 -33.11 35.69 -47.41
C GLU A 160 -34.58 35.23 -47.57
N PHE A 161 -35.03 34.26 -46.78
CA PHE A 161 -36.41 33.79 -46.82
C PHE A 161 -37.41 34.87 -46.38
N GLU A 162 -37.11 35.67 -45.37
CA GLU A 162 -37.95 36.80 -44.95
C GLU A 162 -38.06 37.87 -46.05
N ALA A 163 -36.95 38.22 -46.71
CA ALA A 163 -36.94 39.13 -47.84
C ALA A 163 -37.75 38.58 -49.03
N ALA A 164 -37.65 37.28 -49.31
CA ALA A 164 -38.42 36.60 -50.35
C ALA A 164 -39.93 36.56 -50.02
N ILE A 165 -40.31 36.27 -48.77
CA ILE A 165 -41.70 36.30 -48.29
C ILE A 165 -42.27 37.71 -48.39
N SER A 166 -41.51 38.73 -47.99
CA SER A 166 -41.91 40.14 -48.09
C SER A 166 -42.14 40.55 -49.54
N SER A 167 -41.21 40.20 -50.44
CA SER A 167 -41.32 40.47 -51.88
C SER A 167 -42.52 39.75 -52.52
N ALA A 168 -42.74 38.48 -52.15
CA ALA A 168 -43.91 37.70 -52.58
C ALA A 168 -45.22 38.34 -52.10
N ASN A 169 -45.27 38.81 -50.85
CA ASN A 169 -46.42 39.50 -50.27
C ASN A 169 -46.72 40.83 -50.96
N MET A 170 -45.69 41.64 -51.22
CA MET A 170 -45.84 42.90 -51.95
C MET A 170 -46.39 42.65 -53.36
N ALA A 171 -45.81 41.70 -54.11
CA ALA A 171 -46.30 41.33 -55.44
C ALA A 171 -47.74 40.81 -55.40
N TYR A 172 -48.07 39.96 -54.42
CA TYR A 172 -49.42 39.43 -54.22
C TYR A 172 -50.43 40.53 -53.91
N ASN A 173 -50.12 41.45 -52.99
CA ASN A 173 -51.01 42.54 -52.59
C ASN A 173 -51.27 43.52 -53.74
N VAL A 174 -50.22 43.94 -54.45
CA VAL A 174 -50.33 44.84 -55.62
C VAL A 174 -51.23 44.22 -56.70
N LEU A 175 -51.04 42.93 -57.00
CA LEU A 175 -51.85 42.23 -58.00
C LEU A 175 -53.29 41.96 -57.51
N SER A 176 -53.47 41.68 -56.23
CA SER A 176 -54.80 41.44 -55.62
C SER A 176 -55.63 42.72 -55.57
N GLU A 177 -55.05 43.85 -55.15
CA GLU A 177 -55.72 45.15 -55.12
C GLU A 177 -56.09 45.61 -56.53
N ALA A 178 -55.18 45.45 -57.50
CA ALA A 178 -55.45 45.76 -58.90
C ALA A 178 -56.56 44.88 -59.51
N GLN A 179 -56.62 43.58 -59.17
CA GLN A 179 -57.71 42.69 -59.56
C GLN A 179 -59.05 43.06 -58.89
N SER A 180 -59.01 43.51 -57.63
CA SER A 180 -60.19 43.93 -56.87
C SER A 180 -60.80 45.22 -57.43
N GLY A 181 -59.95 46.20 -57.78
CA GLY A 181 -60.36 47.43 -58.46
C GLY A 181 -60.87 47.20 -59.90
N ALA A 182 -60.37 46.18 -60.59
CA ALA A 182 -60.89 45.77 -61.90
C ALA A 182 -62.27 45.07 -61.81
N ARG A 183 -62.57 44.38 -60.70
CA ARG A 183 -63.87 43.73 -60.45
C ARG A 183 -64.98 44.69 -60.04
N THR A 184 -64.67 45.78 -59.35
CA THR A 184 -65.67 46.79 -58.96
C THR A 184 -66.07 47.72 -60.12
N THR A 185 -65.32 47.72 -61.23
CA THR A 185 -65.55 48.57 -62.41
C THR A 185 -66.37 47.92 -63.52
N THR A 186 -67.00 46.76 -63.28
CA THR A 186 -68.07 46.25 -64.16
C THR A 186 -69.39 47.02 -64.04
N ALA A 187 -69.43 48.15 -63.33
CA ALA A 187 -70.52 49.13 -63.42
C ALA A 187 -70.06 50.34 -64.25
N LYS A 188 -70.40 50.32 -65.55
CA LYS A 188 -70.45 51.43 -66.53
C LYS A 188 -69.25 52.38 -66.61
N ALA A 189 -68.68 52.45 -67.82
CA ALA A 189 -67.75 53.48 -68.27
C ALA A 189 -68.29 54.91 -68.00
N ALA A 190 -67.79 55.58 -66.96
CA ALA A 190 -67.88 57.04 -66.84
C ALA A 190 -66.88 57.66 -65.86
N ASP A 191 -66.43 56.99 -64.79
CA ASP A 191 -65.59 57.65 -63.77
C ASP A 191 -64.19 57.03 -63.62
N TYR A 192 -63.28 57.48 -64.49
CA TYR A 192 -61.84 57.20 -64.45
C TYR A 192 -61.07 58.14 -63.50
N SER A 193 -61.76 58.80 -62.57
CA SER A 193 -61.19 59.82 -61.68
C SER A 193 -60.62 59.25 -60.36
N LEU A 194 -61.10 58.10 -59.88
CA LEU A 194 -60.66 57.53 -58.59
C LEU A 194 -59.36 56.72 -58.65
N LEU A 195 -58.88 56.33 -59.85
CA LEU A 195 -57.55 55.76 -60.05
C LEU A 195 -56.46 56.82 -60.34
N SER A 196 -56.79 58.12 -60.27
CA SER A 196 -55.87 59.22 -60.55
C SER A 196 -55.02 59.67 -59.35
N LYS A 197 -55.21 59.07 -58.17
CA LYS A 197 -54.37 59.29 -56.98
C LYS A 197 -53.48 58.11 -56.58
N ALA A 198 -53.57 56.99 -57.28
CA ALA A 198 -52.55 55.95 -57.24
C ALA A 198 -51.63 56.18 -58.45
N SER A 199 -50.32 56.16 -58.20
CA SER A 199 -49.24 56.16 -59.20
C SER A 199 -49.65 55.45 -60.50
N SER A 200 -49.28 56.01 -61.66
CA SER A 200 -49.72 55.54 -62.97
C SER A 200 -49.63 54.00 -63.06
N SER A 201 -50.56 53.33 -63.74
CA SER A 201 -50.52 51.85 -63.89
C SER A 201 -49.15 51.36 -64.36
N LYS A 202 -48.42 52.16 -65.14
CA LYS A 202 -47.03 51.94 -65.49
C LYS A 202 -46.10 51.88 -64.26
N ASP A 203 -46.21 52.79 -63.30
CA ASP A 203 -45.46 52.77 -62.04
C ASP A 203 -45.77 51.51 -61.21
N LEU A 204 -47.02 51.03 -61.24
CA LEU A 204 -47.44 49.81 -60.54
C LEU A 204 -46.79 48.55 -61.12
N PHE A 205 -46.78 48.41 -62.45
CA PHE A 205 -46.08 47.30 -63.12
C PHE A 205 -44.55 47.45 -63.08
N GLN A 206 -44.01 48.68 -63.02
CA GLN A 206 -42.58 48.91 -62.78
C GLN A 206 -42.15 48.53 -61.36
N ASN A 207 -43.00 48.76 -60.36
CA ASN A 207 -42.76 48.30 -58.99
C ASN A 207 -42.88 46.78 -58.88
N LEU A 208 -43.82 46.16 -59.60
CA LEU A 208 -43.91 44.70 -59.72
C LEU A 208 -42.67 44.11 -60.41
N LYS A 209 -42.16 44.74 -61.47
CA LYS A 209 -40.92 44.33 -62.14
C LYS A 209 -39.73 44.37 -61.20
N LYS A 210 -39.60 45.43 -60.39
CA LYS A 210 -38.57 45.53 -59.34
C LYS A 210 -38.73 44.45 -58.28
N ALA A 211 -39.95 44.13 -57.86
CA ALA A 211 -40.21 43.06 -56.90
C ALA A 211 -39.90 41.66 -57.45
N ILE A 212 -40.18 41.40 -58.73
CA ILE A 212 -39.84 40.14 -59.41
C ILE A 212 -38.32 39.99 -59.56
N ALA A 213 -37.60 41.08 -59.84
CA ALA A 213 -36.14 41.08 -59.96
C ALA A 213 -35.41 40.81 -58.64
N LEU A 214 -36.10 40.93 -57.50
CA LEU A 214 -35.56 40.65 -56.16
C LEU A 214 -35.90 39.23 -55.67
N LEU A 215 -36.58 38.41 -56.48
CA LEU A 215 -36.91 37.03 -56.11
C LEU A 215 -35.68 36.12 -56.31
N PRO A 216 -35.26 35.35 -55.29
CA PRO A 216 -34.22 34.34 -55.46
C PRO A 216 -34.74 33.20 -56.37
N VAL A 217 -33.98 32.90 -57.42
CA VAL A 217 -34.28 31.87 -58.44
C VAL A 217 -33.50 30.59 -58.13
N GLY A 218 -34.18 29.43 -58.13
CA GLY A 218 -33.53 28.14 -57.85
C GLY A 218 -34.33 27.13 -56.99
N SER A 219 -35.66 27.20 -56.93
CA SER A 219 -36.48 26.24 -56.16
C SER A 219 -37.35 25.34 -57.05
N ARG A 220 -37.77 24.18 -56.53
CA ARG A 220 -38.51 23.10 -57.22
C ARG A 220 -39.79 23.55 -57.97
N LYS A 221 -40.33 24.75 -57.69
CA LYS A 221 -41.48 25.36 -58.37
C LYS A 221 -41.20 26.74 -59.00
N LEU A 222 -40.00 27.28 -58.82
CA LEU A 222 -39.53 28.53 -59.41
C LEU A 222 -38.41 28.22 -60.40
N THR A 223 -38.78 27.63 -61.52
CA THR A 223 -37.84 27.43 -62.63
C THR A 223 -37.51 28.80 -63.26
N PRO A 224 -36.31 28.98 -63.83
CA PRO A 224 -35.98 30.19 -64.59
C PRO A 224 -37.07 30.54 -65.61
N SER A 225 -37.63 29.52 -66.26
CA SER A 225 -38.76 29.63 -67.19
C SER A 225 -40.05 30.25 -66.60
N ARG A 226 -40.35 30.06 -65.32
CA ARG A 226 -41.53 30.66 -64.67
C ARG A 226 -41.31 32.11 -64.26
N VAL A 227 -40.08 32.47 -63.87
CA VAL A 227 -39.70 33.86 -63.60
C VAL A 227 -39.64 34.65 -64.90
N GLU A 228 -39.10 34.04 -65.96
CA GLU A 228 -39.10 34.59 -67.31
C GLU A 228 -40.52 34.80 -67.82
N ALA A 229 -41.44 33.83 -67.65
CA ALA A 229 -42.86 34.03 -68.01
C ALA A 229 -43.54 35.16 -67.20
N LEU A 230 -43.15 35.36 -65.93
CA LEU A 230 -43.63 36.49 -65.12
C LEU A 230 -43.07 37.82 -65.63
N SER A 231 -41.77 37.88 -65.93
CA SER A 231 -41.09 39.06 -66.45
C SER A 231 -41.57 39.42 -67.85
N GLU A 232 -41.76 38.43 -68.74
CA GLU A 232 -42.34 38.61 -70.08
C GLU A 232 -43.77 39.16 -69.99
N PHE A 233 -44.60 38.61 -69.10
CA PHE A 233 -45.95 39.13 -68.88
C PHE A 233 -45.93 40.58 -68.39
N VAL A 234 -45.07 40.91 -67.44
CA VAL A 234 -44.94 42.27 -66.91
C VAL A 234 -44.39 43.22 -67.98
N ASP A 235 -43.41 42.80 -68.76
CA ASP A 235 -42.82 43.59 -69.85
C ASP A 235 -43.80 43.82 -71.00
N GLU A 236 -44.60 42.81 -71.35
CA GLU A 236 -45.68 42.95 -72.32
C GLU A 236 -46.69 44.02 -71.87
N LYS A 237 -47.06 44.04 -70.59
CA LYS A 237 -48.03 45.03 -70.05
C LYS A 237 -47.44 46.42 -69.85
N ILE A 238 -46.14 46.55 -69.55
CA ILE A 238 -45.44 47.85 -69.50
C ILE A 238 -45.32 48.47 -70.91
N ASN A 239 -45.02 47.64 -71.92
CA ASN A 239 -44.70 48.09 -73.28
C ASN A 239 -45.94 48.33 -74.17
N THR A 240 -47.07 47.65 -73.89
CA THR A 240 -48.29 47.78 -74.71
C THR A 240 -49.00 49.14 -74.56
N GLY A 241 -48.70 49.93 -73.52
CA GLY A 241 -49.17 51.34 -73.37
C GLY A 241 -50.69 51.54 -73.27
N ASP A 242 -51.48 50.48 -73.43
CA ASP A 242 -52.93 50.54 -73.44
C ASP A 242 -53.48 50.50 -72.01
N LYS A 243 -53.91 51.68 -71.52
CA LYS A 243 -54.49 51.85 -70.19
C LYS A 243 -55.69 50.93 -69.93
N LYS A 244 -56.38 50.48 -70.99
CA LYS A 244 -57.55 49.58 -70.91
C LYS A 244 -57.15 48.11 -70.79
N ALA A 245 -56.07 47.69 -71.47
CA ALA A 245 -55.53 46.34 -71.38
C ALA A 245 -54.81 46.08 -70.05
N LEU A 246 -54.22 47.13 -69.45
CA LEU A 246 -53.62 47.09 -68.11
C LEU A 246 -54.63 46.86 -66.97
N LEU A 247 -55.93 47.07 -67.22
CA LEU A 247 -57.02 46.88 -66.25
C LEU A 247 -57.83 45.60 -66.48
N GLN A 248 -57.65 44.92 -67.61
CA GLN A 248 -58.30 43.62 -67.87
C GLN A 248 -57.45 42.49 -67.27
N PHE A 249 -57.63 42.28 -65.97
CA PHE A 249 -57.13 41.10 -65.25
C PHE A 249 -57.88 39.83 -65.74
N GLY A 250 -57.38 39.19 -66.80
CA GLY A 250 -57.92 37.95 -67.38
C GLY A 250 -57.51 36.67 -66.63
N PRO A 251 -57.83 35.46 -67.15
CA PRO A 251 -57.55 34.17 -66.51
C PRO A 251 -56.08 33.96 -66.10
N GLY A 252 -55.13 34.58 -66.81
CA GLY A 252 -53.70 34.50 -66.52
C GLY A 252 -53.27 35.15 -65.19
N SER A 253 -53.93 36.24 -64.76
CA SER A 253 -53.56 36.90 -63.50
C SER A 253 -54.00 36.13 -62.27
N ALA A 254 -55.11 35.37 -62.36
CA ALA A 254 -55.53 34.45 -61.31
C ALA A 254 -54.51 33.31 -61.11
N LYS A 255 -53.89 32.84 -62.21
CA LYS A 255 -52.81 31.85 -62.17
C LYS A 255 -51.54 32.41 -61.49
N ILE A 256 -51.17 33.66 -61.78
CA ILE A 256 -50.02 34.33 -61.15
C ILE A 256 -50.25 34.56 -59.65
N LEU A 257 -51.45 34.99 -59.24
CA LEU A 257 -51.80 35.12 -57.82
C LEU A 257 -51.79 33.79 -57.07
N GLY A 258 -52.23 32.70 -57.72
CA GLY A 258 -52.09 31.34 -57.20
C GLY A 258 -50.61 30.97 -56.98
N ILE A 259 -49.75 31.19 -57.98
CA ILE A 259 -48.31 30.92 -57.89
C ILE A 259 -47.64 31.73 -56.77
N LEU A 260 -47.96 33.03 -56.63
CA LEU A 260 -47.40 33.87 -55.57
C LEU A 260 -47.89 33.45 -54.18
N LYS A 261 -49.15 33.04 -54.05
CA LYS A 261 -49.70 32.51 -52.81
C LYS A 261 -49.03 31.19 -52.42
N ASP A 262 -48.84 30.29 -53.38
CA ASP A 262 -48.16 29.01 -53.18
C ASP A 262 -46.69 29.23 -52.82
N MET A 263 -45.99 30.15 -53.51
CA MET A 263 -44.60 30.52 -53.23
C MET A 263 -44.43 31.07 -51.81
N ARG A 264 -45.33 31.95 -51.37
CA ARG A 264 -45.35 32.42 -49.98
C ARG A 264 -45.57 31.27 -49.01
N GLY A 265 -46.54 30.39 -49.28
CA GLY A 265 -46.81 29.23 -48.43
C GLY A 265 -45.60 28.30 -48.30
N GLU A 266 -44.87 28.06 -49.39
CA GLU A 266 -43.66 27.25 -49.39
C GLU A 266 -42.50 27.90 -48.65
N TYR A 267 -42.26 29.20 -48.83
CA TYR A 267 -41.22 29.91 -48.08
C TYR A 267 -41.54 29.98 -46.59
N THR A 268 -42.80 30.22 -46.21
CA THR A 268 -43.21 30.17 -44.80
C THR A 268 -43.05 28.78 -44.20
N ALA A 269 -43.40 27.71 -44.93
CA ALA A 269 -43.22 26.35 -44.45
C ALA A 269 -41.73 25.96 -44.33
N LYS A 270 -40.88 26.38 -45.27
CA LYS A 270 -39.43 26.19 -45.19
C LYS A 270 -38.82 26.95 -44.02
N LEU A 271 -39.24 28.20 -43.79
CA LEU A 271 -38.79 29.01 -42.66
C LEU A 271 -39.15 28.33 -41.32
N GLN A 272 -40.36 27.80 -41.19
CA GLN A 272 -40.78 27.01 -40.02
C GLN A 272 -39.92 25.75 -39.84
N GLY A 273 -39.67 25.01 -40.92
CA GLY A 273 -38.79 23.83 -40.88
C GLY A 273 -37.35 24.16 -40.45
N LEU A 274 -36.79 25.27 -40.93
CA LEU A 274 -35.48 25.77 -40.52
C LEU A 274 -35.46 26.18 -39.04
N GLN A 275 -36.50 26.86 -38.56
CA GLN A 275 -36.64 27.22 -37.15
C GLN A 275 -36.69 25.99 -36.23
N GLU A 276 -37.42 24.94 -36.63
CA GLU A 276 -37.47 23.68 -35.87
C GLU A 276 -36.12 22.95 -35.88
N ALA A 277 -35.43 22.93 -37.03
CA ALA A 277 -34.10 22.33 -37.15
C ALA A 277 -33.08 23.07 -36.28
N GLU A 278 -33.12 24.41 -36.31
CA GLU A 278 -32.27 25.29 -35.50
C GLU A 278 -32.51 25.09 -34.00
N GLN A 279 -33.77 24.98 -33.58
CA GLN A 279 -34.10 24.71 -32.18
C GLN A 279 -33.56 23.35 -31.72
N LYS A 280 -33.64 22.31 -32.57
CA LYS A 280 -33.08 20.98 -32.27
C LYS A 280 -31.56 21.03 -32.17
N ALA A 281 -30.89 21.69 -33.11
CA ALA A 281 -29.44 21.87 -33.10
C ALA A 281 -28.96 22.64 -31.87
N ALA A 282 -29.61 23.74 -31.51
CA ALA A 282 -29.31 24.51 -30.31
C ALA A 282 -29.48 23.68 -29.03
N THR A 283 -30.56 22.91 -28.93
CA THR A 283 -30.81 22.05 -27.76
C THR A 283 -29.77 20.92 -27.66
N ALA A 284 -29.40 20.29 -28.79
CA ALA A 284 -28.36 19.27 -28.84
C ALA A 284 -26.99 19.83 -28.42
N HIS A 285 -26.64 21.03 -28.89
CA HIS A 285 -25.41 21.72 -28.50
C HIS A 285 -25.36 22.00 -26.99
N VAL A 286 -26.44 22.55 -26.41
CA VAL A 286 -26.53 22.77 -24.96
C VAL A 286 -26.34 21.47 -24.19
N HIS A 287 -27.00 20.38 -24.59
CA HIS A 287 -26.82 19.07 -23.95
C HIS A 287 -25.40 18.52 -24.08
N PHE A 288 -24.76 18.69 -25.24
CA PHE A 288 -23.37 18.28 -25.45
C PHE A 288 -22.42 19.03 -24.51
N VAL A 289 -22.54 20.36 -24.44
CA VAL A 289 -21.70 21.21 -23.57
C VAL A 289 -21.93 20.85 -22.10
N GLU A 290 -23.19 20.70 -21.68
CA GLU A 290 -23.54 20.38 -20.30
C GLU A 290 -23.05 18.98 -19.88
N LYS A 291 -23.19 17.98 -20.75
CA LYS A 291 -22.66 16.62 -20.54
C LYS A 291 -21.13 16.63 -20.46
N THR A 292 -20.48 17.37 -21.35
CA THR A 292 -19.01 17.44 -21.40
C THR A 292 -18.45 18.17 -20.19
N ASN A 293 -19.10 19.25 -19.72
CA ASN A 293 -18.74 19.92 -18.47
C ASN A 293 -18.87 18.98 -17.26
N LYS A 294 -19.93 18.16 -17.17
CA LYS A 294 -20.04 17.14 -16.10
C LYS A 294 -18.90 16.13 -16.13
N MET A 295 -18.42 15.75 -17.31
CA MET A 295 -17.24 14.88 -17.44
C MET A 295 -15.95 15.60 -17.00
N ILE A 296 -15.78 16.88 -17.34
CA ILE A 296 -14.66 17.71 -16.88
C ILE A 296 -14.67 17.79 -15.35
N ASP A 297 -15.82 18.08 -14.73
CA ASP A 297 -15.95 18.14 -13.26
C ASP A 297 -15.60 16.81 -12.60
N ALA A 298 -16.01 15.69 -13.19
CA ALA A 298 -15.65 14.36 -12.69
C ALA A 298 -14.15 14.10 -12.78
N LEU A 299 -13.51 14.50 -13.89
CA LEU A 299 -12.05 14.40 -14.07
C LEU A 299 -11.30 15.30 -13.09
N ILE A 300 -11.79 16.52 -12.83
CA ILE A 300 -11.20 17.44 -11.85
C ILE A 300 -11.25 16.82 -10.45
N LYS A 301 -12.39 16.27 -10.03
CA LYS A 301 -12.52 15.59 -8.73
C LYS A 301 -11.60 14.37 -8.61
N SER A 302 -11.48 13.59 -9.68
CA SER A 302 -10.55 12.45 -9.73
C SER A 302 -9.09 12.90 -9.59
N LYS A 303 -8.72 13.98 -10.30
CA LYS A 303 -7.41 14.62 -10.22
C LYS A 303 -7.10 15.10 -8.81
N GLU A 304 -8.01 15.84 -8.18
CA GLU A 304 -7.86 16.33 -6.80
C GLU A 304 -7.66 15.16 -5.80
N ALA A 305 -8.39 14.05 -5.99
CA ALA A 305 -8.21 12.86 -5.15
C ALA A 305 -6.82 12.21 -5.36
N HIS A 306 -6.33 12.18 -6.60
CA HIS A 306 -4.97 11.70 -6.89
C HIS A 306 -3.88 12.65 -6.38
N GLU A 307 -4.09 13.97 -6.42
CA GLU A 307 -3.19 14.96 -5.82
C GLU A 307 -3.13 14.84 -4.29
N ALA A 308 -4.27 14.60 -3.64
CA ALA A 308 -4.32 14.33 -2.20
C ALA A 308 -3.54 13.05 -1.85
N LYS A 309 -3.74 11.96 -2.61
CA LYS A 309 -3.00 10.71 -2.42
C LYS A 309 -1.51 10.85 -2.69
N LEU A 310 -1.14 11.63 -3.70
CA LEU A 310 0.26 11.95 -3.99
C LEU A 310 0.91 12.65 -2.80
N SER A 311 0.27 13.70 -2.27
CA SER A 311 0.77 14.44 -1.11
C SER A 311 0.90 13.57 0.14
N GLU A 312 -0.11 12.74 0.44
CA GLU A 312 -0.05 11.76 1.54
C GLU A 312 1.13 10.79 1.40
N THR A 313 1.35 10.29 0.17
CA THR A 313 2.41 9.31 -0.12
C THR A 313 3.80 9.96 -0.06
N GLU A 314 3.97 11.18 -0.57
CA GLU A 314 5.21 11.96 -0.46
C GLU A 314 5.57 12.24 1.01
N ALA A 315 4.59 12.62 1.83
CA ALA A 315 4.81 12.82 3.27
C ALA A 315 5.17 11.53 4.01
N ALA A 316 4.54 10.40 3.65
CA ALA A 316 4.87 9.10 4.23
C ALA A 316 6.28 8.63 3.82
N GLU A 317 6.67 8.84 2.56
CA GLU A 317 8.01 8.53 2.05
C GLU A 317 9.09 9.29 2.82
N GLU A 318 8.91 10.61 2.99
CA GLU A 318 9.86 11.44 3.74
C GLU A 318 9.94 10.99 5.21
N LYS A 319 8.80 10.67 5.83
CA LYS A 319 8.78 10.13 7.19
C LYS A 319 9.58 8.83 7.30
N HIS A 320 9.39 7.89 6.38
CA HIS A 320 10.11 6.62 6.39
C HIS A 320 11.61 6.79 6.11
N ARG A 321 12.01 7.76 5.27
CA ARG A 321 13.44 8.11 5.11
C ARG A 321 14.07 8.59 6.41
N ASN A 322 13.36 9.43 7.15
CA ASN A 322 13.83 9.93 8.45
C ASN A 322 13.91 8.80 9.49
N GLU A 323 12.91 7.92 9.54
CA GLU A 323 12.92 6.73 10.40
C GLU A 323 14.09 5.79 10.06
N LYS A 324 14.36 5.59 8.76
CA LYS A 324 15.49 4.76 8.30
C LYS A 324 16.83 5.36 8.71
N ALA A 325 17.00 6.68 8.56
CA ALA A 325 18.22 7.37 8.98
C ALA A 325 18.46 7.20 10.50
N ALA A 326 17.40 7.35 11.32
CA ALA A 326 17.48 7.12 12.75
C ALA A 326 17.85 5.66 13.10
N ALA A 327 17.28 4.68 12.40
CA ALA A 327 17.64 3.27 12.57
C ALA A 327 19.10 2.98 12.17
N GLN A 328 19.60 3.62 11.11
CA GLN A 328 21.01 3.53 10.70
C GLN A 328 21.96 4.12 11.72
N ASP A 329 21.59 5.20 12.40
CA ASP A 329 22.41 5.79 13.45
C ASP A 329 22.40 4.91 14.71
N ALA A 330 21.24 4.38 15.11
CA ALA A 330 21.14 3.42 16.20
C ALA A 330 21.94 2.13 15.93
N LEU A 331 21.96 1.65 14.68
CA LEU A 331 22.78 0.51 14.26
C LEU A 331 24.28 0.79 14.51
N LYS A 332 24.78 1.95 14.08
CA LYS A 332 26.18 2.34 14.29
C LYS A 332 26.52 2.45 15.77
N GLU A 333 25.66 3.08 16.56
CA GLU A 333 25.85 3.20 18.01
C GLU A 333 25.95 1.83 18.69
N ASN A 334 25.05 0.90 18.36
CA ASN A 334 25.10 -0.45 18.91
C ASN A 334 26.32 -1.26 18.41
N GLN A 335 26.78 -1.05 17.17
CA GLN A 335 28.01 -1.65 16.67
C GLN A 335 29.25 -1.17 17.44
N VAL A 336 29.32 0.14 17.75
CA VAL A 336 30.39 0.71 18.58
C VAL A 336 30.31 0.14 20.00
N LEU A 337 29.13 0.14 20.62
CA LEU A 337 28.92 -0.42 21.95
C LEU A 337 29.34 -1.90 22.01
N LEU A 338 28.96 -2.70 21.03
CA LEU A 338 29.35 -4.11 20.94
C LEU A 338 30.86 -4.26 20.88
N LYS A 339 31.54 -3.47 20.04
CA LYS A 339 32.99 -3.50 19.91
C LYS A 339 33.68 -3.13 21.22
N ASP A 340 33.33 -1.99 21.78
CA ASP A 340 33.97 -1.45 22.99
C ASP A 340 33.73 -2.36 24.19
N THR A 341 32.52 -2.90 24.35
CA THR A 341 32.18 -3.85 25.42
C THR A 341 32.92 -5.17 25.25
N THR A 342 33.09 -5.65 24.01
CA THR A 342 33.86 -6.87 23.73
C THR A 342 35.35 -6.68 24.03
N GLU A 343 35.92 -5.52 23.71
CA GLU A 343 37.31 -5.18 24.03
C GLU A 343 37.52 -5.05 25.55
N ALA A 344 36.62 -4.37 26.26
CA ALA A 344 36.65 -4.26 27.71
C ALA A 344 36.56 -5.63 28.39
N PHE A 345 35.66 -6.50 27.91
CA PHE A 345 35.51 -7.86 28.43
C PHE A 345 36.78 -8.69 28.23
N ARG A 346 37.43 -8.60 27.06
CA ARG A 346 38.72 -9.29 26.82
C ARG A 346 39.81 -8.84 27.78
N GLU A 347 39.93 -7.54 28.04
CA GLU A 347 40.94 -7.04 28.96
C GLU A 347 40.65 -7.44 30.41
N LEU A 348 39.37 -7.41 30.82
CA LEU A 348 38.94 -7.91 32.13
C LEU A 348 39.30 -9.39 32.31
N SER A 349 38.99 -10.25 31.33
CA SER A 349 39.37 -11.66 31.37
C SER A 349 40.88 -11.88 31.41
N ARG A 350 41.67 -11.05 30.71
CA ARG A 350 43.13 -11.11 30.73
C ARG A 350 43.69 -10.77 32.11
N LEU A 351 43.21 -9.68 32.73
CA LEU A 351 43.62 -9.26 34.07
C LEU A 351 43.23 -10.29 35.14
N TRP A 352 42.06 -10.90 35.00
CA TRP A 352 41.61 -11.96 35.90
C TRP A 352 42.46 -13.24 35.77
N ALA A 353 42.81 -13.63 34.55
CA ALA A 353 43.72 -14.76 34.31
C ALA A 353 45.11 -14.50 34.93
N ASP A 354 45.66 -13.29 34.78
CA ASP A 354 46.93 -12.90 35.40
C ASP A 354 46.84 -12.93 36.94
N THR A 355 45.73 -12.44 37.51
CA THR A 355 45.53 -12.37 38.96
C THR A 355 45.34 -13.75 39.59
N SER A 356 44.54 -14.61 38.97
CA SER A 356 44.33 -16.00 39.41
C SER A 356 45.60 -16.85 39.31
N ALA A 357 46.41 -16.65 38.28
CA ALA A 357 47.72 -17.30 38.16
C ALA A 357 48.68 -16.85 39.28
N LYS A 358 48.74 -15.54 39.59
CA LYS A 358 49.54 -15.01 40.71
C LYS A 358 49.08 -15.56 42.05
N HIS A 359 47.78 -15.53 42.32
CA HIS A 359 47.21 -16.08 43.55
C HIS A 359 47.57 -17.56 43.73
N THR A 360 47.42 -18.38 42.67
CA THR A 360 47.81 -19.80 42.70
C THR A 360 49.29 -19.99 43.04
N SER A 361 50.17 -19.15 42.47
CA SER A 361 51.60 -19.16 42.76
C SER A 361 51.90 -18.74 44.21
N GLU A 362 51.20 -17.73 44.73
CA GLU A 362 51.35 -17.24 46.11
C GLU A 362 50.89 -18.28 47.11
N MET A 363 49.72 -18.91 46.91
CA MET A 363 49.22 -20.00 47.75
C MET A 363 50.16 -21.21 47.74
N THR A 364 50.68 -21.59 46.57
CA THR A 364 51.68 -22.67 46.47
C THR A 364 52.98 -22.32 47.22
N GLY A 365 53.41 -21.06 47.16
CA GLY A 365 54.58 -20.55 47.88
C GLY A 365 54.39 -20.55 49.39
N LEU A 366 53.25 -20.06 49.87
CA LEU A 366 52.87 -20.05 51.28
C LEU A 366 52.79 -21.47 51.86
N GLY A 367 52.12 -22.39 51.16
CA GLY A 367 52.03 -23.79 51.56
C GLY A 367 53.41 -24.46 51.71
N LYS A 368 54.32 -24.23 50.74
CA LYS A 368 55.70 -24.71 50.82
C LYS A 368 56.47 -24.08 51.98
N ALA A 369 56.28 -22.79 52.26
CA ALA A 369 56.95 -22.09 53.36
C ALA A 369 56.50 -22.63 54.73
N ILE A 370 55.19 -22.86 54.90
CA ILE A 370 54.60 -23.49 56.08
C ILE A 370 55.19 -24.90 56.27
N GLU A 371 55.24 -25.72 55.21
CA GLU A 371 55.82 -27.08 55.25
C GLU A 371 57.30 -27.06 55.69
N LEU A 372 58.09 -26.10 55.19
CA LEU A 372 59.51 -26.00 55.47
C LEU A 372 59.78 -25.55 56.92
N LEU A 373 58.98 -24.62 57.44
CA LEU A 373 59.05 -24.17 58.83
C LEU A 373 58.61 -25.27 59.81
N LEU A 374 57.61 -26.08 59.45
CA LEU A 374 57.22 -27.26 60.23
C LEU A 374 58.33 -28.31 60.27
N LYS A 375 59.04 -28.53 59.16
CA LYS A 375 60.21 -29.41 59.10
C LYS A 375 61.42 -28.87 59.88
N GLN A 376 61.63 -27.55 59.91
CA GLN A 376 62.77 -26.93 60.63
C GLN A 376 62.51 -26.69 62.13
N GLY A 377 61.26 -26.55 62.56
CA GLY A 377 60.86 -26.59 63.98
C GLY A 377 61.08 -27.94 64.65
N GLN A 378 61.48 -28.96 63.88
CA GLN A 378 61.75 -30.32 64.31
C GLN A 378 63.26 -30.60 64.55
N VAL A 379 64.04 -29.60 64.93
CA VAL A 379 65.42 -29.78 65.42
C VAL A 379 65.47 -29.39 66.90
N GLY A 380 64.96 -30.26 67.77
CA GLY A 380 64.98 -29.92 69.20
C GLY A 380 64.36 -30.86 70.22
N THR A 381 63.73 -31.98 69.88
CA THR A 381 63.48 -33.08 70.85
C THR A 381 63.07 -34.36 70.13
N MET A 382 63.98 -35.33 70.10
CA MET A 382 63.63 -36.75 70.05
C MET A 382 63.05 -37.18 71.42
N MET A 383 62.13 -38.15 71.40
CA MET A 383 61.36 -38.74 72.51
C MET A 383 60.20 -37.82 72.92
N ILE A 384 58.94 -38.14 72.62
CA ILE A 384 58.16 -39.24 73.22
C ILE A 384 57.04 -39.69 72.22
N ASP A 385 56.72 -40.99 72.29
CA ASP A 385 55.55 -41.71 71.74
C ASP A 385 55.49 -42.12 70.26
N LYS A 386 55.89 -43.38 70.04
CA LYS A 386 55.34 -44.28 69.02
C LYS A 386 54.19 -45.08 69.64
N GLU A 387 52.97 -44.72 69.28
CA GLU A 387 51.77 -45.55 69.05
C GLU A 387 50.61 -44.55 68.97
N ARG A 388 50.09 -44.19 67.80
CA ARG A 388 49.02 -44.83 67.00
C ARG A 388 48.58 -43.72 65.99
N ILE A 389 48.12 -43.88 64.76
CA ILE A 389 47.25 -44.89 64.12
C ILE A 389 47.53 -44.88 62.61
N ALA A 390 47.76 -46.06 62.05
CA ALA A 390 47.56 -46.36 60.64
C ALA A 390 46.21 -47.09 60.48
N LEU A 391 45.62 -46.94 59.30
CA LEU A 391 44.56 -47.76 58.70
C LEU A 391 43.19 -47.84 59.41
N MET A 392 42.13 -47.60 58.63
CA MET A 392 40.80 -48.15 58.90
C MET A 392 40.25 -48.86 57.66
N GLN A 393 40.46 -50.16 57.60
CA GLN A 393 39.52 -51.16 57.11
C GLN A 393 39.08 -51.96 58.34
N THR A 394 37.78 -52.25 58.52
CA THR A 394 37.29 -53.04 59.67
C THR A 394 36.41 -54.23 59.24
N ALA A 395 36.87 -55.42 59.62
CA ALA A 395 36.14 -56.69 59.88
C ALA A 395 37.12 -57.53 60.77
N SER A 396 36.81 -58.26 61.85
CA SER A 396 35.59 -58.76 62.53
C SER A 396 35.90 -59.18 64.00
N ALA A 397 34.89 -59.08 64.90
CA ALA A 397 34.51 -59.83 66.13
C ALA A 397 35.57 -60.54 67.06
N VAL A 398 35.48 -60.61 68.42
CA VAL A 398 34.44 -61.24 69.30
C VAL A 398 34.70 -60.95 70.83
N VAL A 399 33.66 -60.45 71.57
CA VAL A 399 33.23 -60.63 73.00
C VAL A 399 34.17 -60.23 74.16
N ALA A 400 33.82 -59.51 75.25
CA ALA A 400 32.72 -58.70 75.84
C ALA A 400 33.40 -57.96 77.04
N SER A 401 33.14 -56.73 77.47
CA SER A 401 31.99 -55.85 77.62
C SER A 401 32.28 -54.43 77.06
N ASP A 402 31.25 -53.61 76.83
CA ASP A 402 31.23 -52.29 76.14
C ASP A 402 31.17 -52.31 74.59
N THR A 403 30.79 -53.45 74.02
CA THR A 403 30.61 -53.64 72.55
C THR A 403 29.29 -53.12 71.97
N TYR A 404 28.45 -52.45 72.76
CA TYR A 404 27.17 -51.89 72.28
C TYR A 404 27.34 -50.46 71.71
N ASP A 405 28.15 -49.61 72.33
CA ASP A 405 28.23 -48.18 72.00
C ASP A 405 28.86 -47.92 70.60
N THR A 406 29.79 -48.77 70.15
CA THR A 406 30.44 -48.62 68.83
C THR A 406 29.59 -49.10 67.66
N ALA A 407 28.68 -50.06 67.88
CA ALA A 407 27.76 -50.55 66.85
C ALA A 407 26.59 -49.56 66.64
N PHE A 408 26.05 -49.02 67.74
CA PHE A 408 25.00 -47.99 67.68
C PHE A 408 25.47 -46.71 66.98
N LYS A 409 26.68 -46.23 67.27
CA LYS A 409 27.25 -45.06 66.57
C LYS A 409 27.36 -45.26 65.06
N LYS A 410 27.73 -46.46 64.61
CA LYS A 410 27.79 -46.79 63.17
C LYS A 410 26.40 -46.83 62.53
N ILE A 411 25.39 -47.32 63.23
CA ILE A 411 24.00 -47.34 62.75
C ILE A 411 23.44 -45.91 62.68
N VAL A 412 23.68 -45.09 63.71
CA VAL A 412 23.27 -43.67 63.71
C VAL A 412 23.92 -42.90 62.57
N TRP A 413 25.22 -43.09 62.31
CA TRP A 413 25.89 -42.48 61.16
C TRP A 413 25.33 -42.96 59.82
N ALA A 414 25.01 -44.25 59.68
CA ALA A 414 24.39 -44.76 58.47
C ALA A 414 22.97 -44.18 58.25
N ILE A 415 22.21 -43.96 59.32
CA ILE A 415 20.90 -43.29 59.25
C ILE A 415 21.07 -41.82 58.86
N GLU A 416 22.04 -41.10 59.44
CA GLU A 416 22.36 -39.72 59.07
C GLU A 416 22.76 -39.60 57.60
N ASP A 417 23.57 -40.53 57.09
CA ASP A 417 23.97 -40.58 55.68
C ASP A 417 22.77 -40.83 54.76
N MET A 418 21.87 -41.75 55.12
CA MET A 418 20.62 -41.96 54.36
C MET A 418 19.68 -40.75 54.39
N VAL A 419 19.56 -40.05 55.52
CA VAL A 419 18.78 -38.81 55.62
C VAL A 419 19.37 -37.72 54.72
N GLU A 420 20.70 -37.58 54.65
CA GLU A 420 21.36 -36.64 53.74
C GLU A 420 21.15 -37.04 52.26
N VAL A 421 21.21 -38.34 51.93
CA VAL A 421 20.90 -38.83 50.58
C VAL A 421 19.46 -38.48 50.18
N HIS A 422 18.46 -38.75 51.03
CA HIS A 422 17.07 -38.42 50.71
C HIS A 422 16.81 -36.91 50.61
N LYS A 423 17.50 -36.08 51.43
CA LYS A 423 17.46 -34.61 51.29
C LYS A 423 18.06 -34.15 49.96
N ALA A 424 19.17 -34.76 49.52
CA ALA A 424 19.77 -34.48 48.23
C ALA A 424 18.84 -34.89 47.07
N GLU A 425 18.17 -36.05 47.16
CA GLU A 425 17.16 -36.50 46.20
C GLU A 425 15.95 -35.56 46.15
N MET A 426 15.49 -35.04 47.30
CA MET A 426 14.43 -34.02 47.35
C MET A 426 14.86 -32.74 46.62
N ALA A 427 16.10 -32.29 46.82
CA ALA A 427 16.65 -31.11 46.15
C ALA A 427 16.78 -31.31 44.62
N GLU A 428 17.27 -32.46 44.18
CA GLU A 428 17.36 -32.83 42.76
C GLU A 428 15.97 -32.88 42.11
N ASN A 429 14.97 -33.44 42.79
CA ASN A 429 13.59 -33.44 42.31
C ASN A 429 13.03 -32.02 42.17
N LEU A 430 13.39 -31.11 43.07
CA LEU A 430 12.94 -29.71 43.04
C LEU A 430 13.57 -28.94 41.86
N GLU A 431 14.85 -29.20 41.57
CA GLU A 431 15.54 -28.66 40.39
C GLU A 431 14.96 -29.23 39.08
N LYS A 432 14.69 -30.54 39.03
CA LYS A 432 14.00 -31.18 37.90
C LYS A 432 12.60 -30.59 37.69
N LYS A 433 11.87 -30.31 38.76
CA LYS A 433 10.55 -29.64 38.69
C LYS A 433 10.66 -28.27 38.04
N GLN A 434 11.60 -27.44 38.50
CA GLN A 434 11.80 -26.11 37.94
C GLN A 434 12.19 -26.19 36.45
N THR A 435 13.13 -27.08 36.12
CA THR A 435 13.56 -27.33 34.73
C THR A 435 12.40 -27.77 33.84
N CYS A 436 11.53 -28.66 34.34
CA CYS A 436 10.34 -29.09 33.61
C CYS A 436 9.28 -27.99 33.46
N GLN A 437 9.07 -27.16 34.49
CA GLN A 437 8.18 -26.00 34.40
C GLN A 437 8.68 -24.98 33.36
N ASP A 438 9.99 -24.70 33.35
CA ASP A 438 10.60 -23.79 32.39
C ASP A 438 10.54 -24.35 30.96
N SER A 439 10.73 -25.67 30.79
CA SER A 439 10.58 -26.36 29.50
C SER A 439 9.14 -26.29 28.95
N ILE A 440 8.13 -26.53 29.80
CA ILE A 440 6.70 -26.39 29.42
C ILE A 440 6.38 -24.93 29.08
N ALA A 441 6.79 -23.98 29.92
CA ALA A 441 6.55 -22.55 29.67
C ALA A 441 7.23 -22.06 28.37
N GLY A 442 8.44 -22.55 28.09
CA GLY A 442 9.16 -22.32 26.85
C GLY A 442 8.42 -22.87 25.63
N THR A 443 7.91 -24.10 25.73
CA THR A 443 7.12 -24.76 24.68
C THR A 443 5.79 -24.04 24.41
N ASP A 444 5.09 -23.60 25.46
CA ASP A 444 3.85 -22.82 25.35
C ASP A 444 4.07 -21.42 24.77
N SER A 445 5.21 -20.81 25.07
CA SER A 445 5.63 -19.55 24.46
C SER A 445 5.92 -19.73 22.96
N ALA A 446 6.61 -20.81 22.59
CA ALA A 446 6.86 -21.15 21.19
C ALA A 446 5.55 -21.44 20.43
N GLU A 447 4.61 -22.17 21.03
CA GLU A 447 3.31 -22.46 20.42
C GLU A 447 2.46 -21.19 20.24
N ARG A 448 2.45 -20.29 21.23
CA ARG A 448 1.79 -18.98 21.09
C ARG A 448 2.38 -18.16 19.94
N LYS A 449 3.70 -18.15 19.78
CA LYS A 449 4.37 -17.50 18.65
C LYS A 449 4.01 -18.16 17.32
N ARG A 450 3.91 -19.49 17.28
CA ARG A 450 3.49 -20.25 16.09
C ARG A 450 2.05 -19.90 15.68
N LEU A 451 1.12 -19.90 16.62
CA LEU A 451 -0.29 -19.53 16.39
C LEU A 451 -0.41 -18.08 15.93
N ALA A 452 0.29 -17.13 16.57
CA ALA A 452 0.30 -15.73 16.14
C ALA A 452 0.84 -15.57 14.70
N LYS A 453 1.83 -16.37 14.32
CA LYS A 453 2.36 -16.41 12.96
C LYS A 453 1.35 -16.99 11.97
N ILE A 454 0.62 -18.04 12.35
CA ILE A 454 -0.48 -18.61 11.55
C ILE A 454 -1.55 -17.54 11.29
N ASP A 455 -1.99 -16.82 12.32
CA ASP A 455 -3.01 -15.77 12.19
C ASP A 455 -2.52 -14.60 11.31
N SER A 456 -1.26 -14.20 11.46
CA SER A 456 -0.63 -13.19 10.61
C SER A 456 -0.59 -13.60 9.13
N ILE A 457 -0.24 -14.87 8.84
CA ILE A 457 -0.23 -15.42 7.48
C ILE A 457 -1.66 -15.47 6.91
N LYS A 458 -2.64 -15.94 7.69
CA LYS A 458 -4.06 -15.99 7.28
C LYS A 458 -4.61 -14.60 6.96
N SER A 459 -4.31 -13.61 7.79
CA SER A 459 -4.71 -12.22 7.56
C SER A 459 -4.09 -11.66 6.27
N SER A 460 -2.80 -11.91 6.05
CA SER A 460 -2.10 -11.48 4.81
C SER A 460 -2.69 -12.16 3.57
N LYS A 461 -3.03 -13.46 3.67
CA LYS A 461 -3.68 -14.20 2.60
C LYS A 461 -5.06 -13.63 2.26
N ALA A 462 -5.90 -13.41 3.27
CA ALA A 462 -7.24 -12.85 3.08
C ALA A 462 -7.19 -11.46 2.42
N LYS A 463 -6.19 -10.65 2.79
CA LYS A 463 -5.95 -9.35 2.13
C LYS A 463 -5.61 -9.51 0.65
N ALA A 464 -4.68 -10.41 0.31
CA ALA A 464 -4.32 -10.68 -1.08
C ALA A 464 -5.49 -11.24 -1.91
N GLU A 465 -6.33 -12.10 -1.31
CA GLU A 465 -7.57 -12.60 -1.93
C GLU A 465 -8.58 -11.48 -2.17
N GLY A 466 -8.73 -10.54 -1.22
CA GLY A 466 -9.57 -9.35 -1.38
C GLY A 466 -9.10 -8.45 -2.52
N GLU A 467 -7.80 -8.10 -2.55
CA GLU A 467 -7.19 -7.29 -3.62
C GLU A 467 -7.33 -7.98 -5.00
N LYS A 468 -7.24 -9.32 -5.04
CA LYS A 468 -7.46 -10.10 -6.26
C LYS A 468 -8.90 -9.95 -6.74
N GLY A 469 -9.89 -10.12 -5.85
CA GLY A 469 -11.31 -9.99 -6.18
C GLY A 469 -11.66 -8.59 -6.71
N GLU A 470 -11.18 -7.53 -6.06
CA GLU A 470 -11.39 -6.14 -6.53
C GLU A 470 -10.79 -5.89 -7.92
N THR A 471 -9.64 -6.51 -8.21
CA THR A 471 -8.98 -6.41 -9.52
C THR A 471 -9.75 -7.20 -10.59
N GLU A 472 -10.31 -8.36 -10.25
CA GLU A 472 -11.17 -9.16 -11.14
C GLU A 472 -12.45 -8.41 -11.50
N ASP A 473 -13.12 -7.78 -10.53
CA ASP A 473 -14.31 -6.96 -10.78
C ASP A 473 -14.01 -5.77 -11.71
N SER A 474 -12.86 -5.13 -11.49
CA SER A 474 -12.38 -4.03 -12.33
C SER A 474 -12.08 -4.49 -13.77
N LYS A 475 -11.53 -5.71 -13.92
CA LYS A 475 -11.28 -6.34 -15.22
C LYS A 475 -12.58 -6.62 -15.95
N GLU A 476 -13.57 -7.22 -15.29
CA GLU A 476 -14.88 -7.51 -15.89
C GLU A 476 -15.56 -6.21 -16.38
N LYS A 477 -15.47 -5.12 -15.61
CA LYS A 477 -15.97 -3.81 -16.03
C LYS A 477 -15.27 -3.30 -17.30
N ALA A 478 -13.94 -3.40 -17.35
CA ALA A 478 -13.17 -2.99 -18.52
C ALA A 478 -13.51 -3.84 -19.77
N GLU A 479 -13.75 -5.15 -19.60
CA GLU A 479 -14.20 -6.05 -20.67
C GLU A 479 -15.58 -5.66 -21.21
N LYS A 480 -16.52 -5.28 -20.33
CA LYS A 480 -17.84 -4.77 -20.74
C LYS A 480 -17.74 -3.47 -21.53
N GLU A 481 -16.90 -2.53 -21.08
CA GLU A 481 -16.67 -1.26 -21.78
C GLU A 481 -15.99 -1.48 -23.15
N LYS A 482 -15.02 -2.39 -23.23
CA LYS A 482 -14.39 -2.80 -24.48
C LYS A 482 -15.43 -3.36 -25.46
N LYS A 483 -16.27 -4.30 -25.00
CA LYS A 483 -17.31 -4.91 -25.82
C LYS A 483 -18.33 -3.89 -26.32
N ALA A 484 -18.74 -2.94 -25.47
CA ALA A 484 -19.62 -1.86 -25.89
C ALA A 484 -19.03 -1.01 -27.02
N ALA A 485 -17.72 -0.71 -26.97
CA ALA A 485 -17.03 0.01 -28.03
C ALA A 485 -16.89 -0.83 -29.33
N GLU A 486 -16.67 -2.14 -29.21
CA GLU A 486 -16.67 -3.06 -30.37
C GLU A 486 -18.06 -3.11 -31.04
N ASP A 487 -19.13 -3.22 -30.25
CA ASP A 487 -20.50 -3.23 -30.74
C ASP A 487 -20.89 -1.90 -31.41
N GLU A 488 -20.47 -0.77 -30.83
CA GLU A 488 -20.67 0.57 -31.41
C GLU A 488 -19.91 0.74 -32.72
N THR A 489 -18.66 0.26 -32.79
CA THR A 489 -17.87 0.27 -34.03
C THR A 489 -18.52 -0.56 -35.13
N ALA A 490 -19.02 -1.76 -34.79
CA ALA A 490 -19.68 -2.65 -35.74
C ALA A 490 -21.00 -2.05 -36.26
N LYS A 491 -21.79 -1.44 -35.35
CA LYS A 491 -23.03 -0.76 -35.71
C LYS A 491 -22.76 0.44 -36.62
N GLY A 492 -21.83 1.33 -36.24
CA GLY A 492 -21.46 2.49 -37.04
C GLY A 492 -20.92 2.10 -38.42
N GLN A 493 -20.15 1.02 -38.52
CA GLN A 493 -19.65 0.51 -39.80
C GLN A 493 -20.81 0.11 -40.73
N GLY A 494 -21.82 -0.58 -40.22
CA GLY A 494 -22.99 -0.98 -41.02
C GLY A 494 -23.86 0.21 -41.46
N GLU A 495 -24.05 1.20 -40.58
CA GLU A 495 -24.77 2.43 -40.89
C GLU A 495 -24.02 3.26 -41.96
N TRP A 496 -22.70 3.40 -41.82
CA TRP A 496 -21.85 4.07 -42.80
C TRP A 496 -21.83 3.37 -44.16
N GLU A 497 -21.69 2.04 -44.20
CA GLU A 497 -21.72 1.28 -45.46
C GLU A 497 -23.06 1.46 -46.20
N THR A 498 -24.17 1.44 -45.45
CA THR A 498 -25.51 1.67 -46.00
C THR A 498 -25.64 3.08 -46.60
N ALA A 499 -25.17 4.10 -45.88
CA ALA A 499 -25.19 5.49 -46.36
C ALA A 499 -24.29 5.67 -47.59
N ARG A 500 -23.06 5.14 -47.55
CA ARG A 500 -22.09 5.17 -48.65
C ARG A 500 -22.66 4.51 -49.92
N ASP A 501 -23.31 3.37 -49.78
CA ASP A 501 -23.90 2.63 -50.91
C ASP A 501 -25.12 3.37 -51.49
N ALA A 502 -25.94 4.01 -50.64
CA ALA A 502 -27.02 4.87 -51.10
C ALA A 502 -26.50 6.08 -51.89
N ARG A 503 -25.43 6.75 -51.42
CA ARG A 503 -24.76 7.84 -52.14
C ARG A 503 -24.15 7.37 -53.45
N ALA A 504 -23.51 6.20 -53.46
CA ALA A 504 -22.95 5.62 -54.68
C ALA A 504 -24.02 5.35 -55.74
N LYS A 505 -25.21 4.90 -55.31
CA LYS A 505 -26.36 4.72 -56.21
C LYS A 505 -26.87 6.04 -56.78
N GLU A 506 -27.05 7.06 -55.94
CA GLU A 506 -27.46 8.41 -56.35
C GLU A 506 -26.50 9.03 -57.38
N ILE A 507 -25.20 8.89 -57.14
CA ILE A 507 -24.13 9.31 -58.07
C ILE A 507 -24.28 8.58 -59.42
N GLY A 508 -24.50 7.26 -59.41
CA GLY A 508 -24.69 6.48 -60.64
C GLY A 508 -25.94 6.88 -61.44
N GLU A 509 -27.06 7.15 -60.77
CA GLU A 509 -28.30 7.64 -61.41
C GLU A 509 -28.10 9.05 -62.03
N LEU A 510 -27.33 9.91 -61.37
CA LEU A 510 -26.95 11.23 -61.91
C LEU A 510 -26.02 11.12 -63.13
N GLU A 511 -25.01 10.23 -63.10
CA GLU A 511 -24.13 9.98 -64.24
C GLU A 511 -24.89 9.50 -65.49
N GLU A 512 -25.82 8.56 -65.30
CA GLU A 512 -26.68 8.06 -66.38
C GLU A 512 -27.54 9.19 -66.95
N SER A 513 -28.15 10.00 -66.08
CA SER A 513 -28.97 11.15 -66.47
C SER A 513 -28.17 12.18 -67.28
N ILE A 514 -26.97 12.54 -66.83
CA ILE A 514 -26.05 13.44 -67.53
C ILE A 514 -25.69 12.88 -68.91
N SER A 515 -25.41 11.58 -69.00
CA SER A 515 -25.07 10.90 -70.25
C SER A 515 -26.23 10.92 -71.26
N LEU A 516 -27.45 10.62 -70.81
CA LEU A 516 -28.66 10.66 -71.63
C LEU A 516 -28.95 12.06 -72.16
N ILE A 517 -28.84 13.09 -71.30
CA ILE A 517 -29.00 14.50 -71.71
C ILE A 517 -27.96 14.88 -72.76
N ALA A 518 -26.69 14.49 -72.57
CA ALA A 518 -25.63 14.73 -73.54
C ALA A 518 -25.89 14.03 -74.89
N GLY A 519 -26.38 12.80 -74.88
CA GLY A 519 -26.77 12.05 -76.09
C GLY A 519 -27.94 12.72 -76.84
N ALA A 520 -28.95 13.19 -76.11
CA ALA A 520 -30.09 13.92 -76.67
C ALA A 520 -29.65 15.26 -77.29
N MET A 521 -28.77 16.01 -76.62
CA MET A 521 -28.21 17.25 -77.15
C MET A 521 -27.44 17.05 -78.46
N ARG A 522 -26.58 16.01 -78.55
CA ARG A 522 -25.87 15.67 -79.79
C ARG A 522 -26.84 15.31 -80.91
N SER A 523 -27.81 14.45 -80.62
CA SER A 523 -28.81 14.01 -81.61
C SER A 523 -29.63 15.18 -82.17
N LEU A 524 -30.05 16.12 -81.32
CA LEU A 524 -30.78 17.31 -81.74
C LEU A 524 -29.89 18.28 -82.55
N THR A 525 -28.61 18.39 -82.21
CA THR A 525 -27.65 19.26 -82.90
C THR A 525 -27.31 18.73 -84.30
N GLU A 526 -27.13 17.42 -84.44
CA GLU A 526 -26.78 16.77 -85.72
C GLU A 526 -27.95 16.73 -86.71
N ASN A 527 -29.20 16.66 -86.23
CA ASN A 527 -30.39 16.50 -87.08
C ASN A 527 -31.14 17.81 -87.39
N ASP A 528 -30.67 18.97 -86.92
CA ASP A 528 -31.32 20.26 -87.16
C ASP A 528 -30.37 21.36 -87.66
N PRO A 529 -29.95 21.28 -88.94
CA PRO A 529 -29.17 22.33 -89.59
C PRO A 529 -29.95 23.67 -89.70
N SER A 530 -31.26 23.68 -89.46
CA SER A 530 -32.11 24.88 -89.52
C SER A 530 -32.20 25.67 -88.21
N GLY A 531 -31.72 25.11 -87.09
CA GLY A 531 -31.72 25.77 -85.78
C GLY A 531 -33.10 25.94 -85.13
N ARG A 532 -34.10 25.15 -85.54
CA ARG A 532 -35.45 25.12 -84.95
C ARG A 532 -35.47 24.65 -83.49
N PHE A 533 -34.51 23.83 -83.06
CA PHE A 533 -34.42 23.30 -81.70
C PHE A 533 -33.47 24.07 -80.78
N LYS A 534 -32.97 25.25 -81.18
CA LYS A 534 -32.04 26.06 -80.36
C LYS A 534 -32.53 26.27 -78.93
N ASN A 535 -33.81 26.58 -78.74
CA ASN A 535 -34.38 26.79 -77.40
C ASN A 535 -34.44 25.49 -76.58
N VAL A 536 -34.73 24.36 -77.22
CA VAL A 536 -34.77 23.04 -76.56
C VAL A 536 -33.36 22.60 -76.16
N ILE A 537 -32.37 22.82 -77.03
CA ILE A 537 -30.95 22.56 -76.73
C ILE A 537 -30.49 23.43 -75.56
N ALA A 538 -30.86 24.72 -75.52
CA ALA A 538 -30.52 25.60 -74.39
C ALA A 538 -31.11 25.12 -73.05
N ILE A 539 -32.34 24.62 -73.04
CA ILE A 539 -32.96 24.03 -71.84
C ILE A 539 -32.21 22.76 -71.40
N LEU A 540 -31.85 21.88 -72.35
CA LEU A 540 -31.10 20.66 -72.03
C LEU A 540 -29.68 20.96 -71.51
N VAL A 541 -29.04 22.03 -71.98
CA VAL A 541 -27.76 22.51 -71.42
C VAL A 541 -27.94 22.93 -69.97
N MET A 542 -28.96 23.75 -69.66
CA MET A 542 -29.24 24.17 -68.28
C MET A 542 -29.51 22.98 -67.35
N VAL A 543 -30.32 22.00 -67.79
CA VAL A 543 -30.60 20.78 -67.01
C VAL A 543 -29.35 19.92 -66.85
N SER A 544 -28.50 19.83 -67.88
CA SER A 544 -27.23 19.12 -67.79
C SER A 544 -26.26 19.77 -66.80
N ASP A 545 -26.23 21.09 -66.72
CA ASP A 545 -25.33 21.81 -65.83
C ASP A 545 -25.81 21.73 -64.37
N GLU A 546 -27.13 21.77 -64.14
CA GLU A 546 -27.71 21.50 -62.82
C GLU A 546 -27.40 20.07 -62.34
N ALA A 547 -27.60 19.07 -63.21
CA ALA A 547 -27.31 17.67 -62.86
C ALA A 547 -25.81 17.44 -62.56
N LYS A 548 -24.90 18.16 -63.24
CA LYS A 548 -23.47 18.13 -62.94
C LYS A 548 -23.14 18.81 -61.61
N ALA A 549 -23.84 19.89 -61.27
CA ALA A 549 -23.69 20.57 -59.98
C ALA A 549 -24.15 19.65 -58.84
N GLU A 550 -25.33 19.04 -58.96
CA GLU A 550 -25.82 18.03 -58.00
C GLU A 550 -24.85 16.84 -57.89
N PHE A 551 -24.36 16.31 -59.01
CA PHE A 551 -23.36 15.23 -59.02
C PHE A 551 -22.10 15.61 -58.21
N LYS A 552 -21.61 16.83 -58.38
CA LYS A 552 -20.43 17.32 -57.66
C LYS A 552 -20.70 17.45 -56.16
N GLU A 553 -21.85 18.00 -55.78
CA GLU A 553 -22.24 18.15 -54.37
C GLU A 553 -22.42 16.80 -53.68
N VAL A 554 -23.14 15.85 -54.30
CA VAL A 554 -23.33 14.49 -53.75
C VAL A 554 -22.01 13.73 -53.68
N SER A 555 -21.13 13.88 -54.67
CA SER A 555 -19.79 13.27 -54.66
C SER A 555 -18.91 13.83 -53.53
N LYS A 556 -18.98 15.15 -53.30
CA LYS A 556 -18.29 15.80 -52.18
C LYS A 556 -18.83 15.33 -50.84
N ALA A 557 -20.16 15.32 -50.67
CA ALA A 557 -20.81 14.85 -49.46
C ALA A 557 -20.41 13.41 -49.12
N LYS A 558 -20.35 12.52 -50.11
CA LYS A 558 -19.86 11.14 -49.92
C LYS A 558 -18.41 11.10 -49.41
N ALA A 559 -17.52 11.94 -49.96
CA ALA A 559 -16.13 11.99 -49.53
C ALA A 559 -15.99 12.55 -48.10
N ASP A 560 -16.75 13.60 -47.78
CA ASP A 560 -16.77 14.21 -46.45
C ASP A 560 -17.33 13.23 -45.39
N GLU A 561 -18.39 12.47 -45.71
CA GLU A 561 -18.95 11.40 -44.88
C GLU A 561 -17.93 10.25 -44.64
N GLU A 562 -17.16 9.86 -45.67
CA GLU A 562 -16.09 8.86 -45.54
C GLU A 562 -14.94 9.34 -44.67
N GLU A 563 -14.50 10.60 -44.82
CA GLU A 563 -13.47 11.17 -43.94
C GLU A 563 -13.94 11.28 -42.49
N ALA A 564 -15.20 11.70 -42.26
CA ALA A 564 -15.79 11.78 -40.94
C ALA A 564 -15.84 10.40 -40.26
N TRP A 565 -16.29 9.37 -40.98
CA TRP A 565 -16.34 8.01 -40.45
C TRP A 565 -14.96 7.45 -40.11
N VAL A 566 -13.95 7.69 -40.94
CA VAL A 566 -12.57 7.26 -40.65
C VAL A 566 -12.06 7.86 -39.34
N LYS A 567 -12.38 9.14 -39.06
CA LYS A 567 -12.02 9.80 -37.80
C LYS A 567 -12.75 9.19 -36.62
N GLU A 568 -14.06 9.01 -36.71
CA GLU A 568 -14.88 8.42 -35.64
C GLU A 568 -14.45 6.97 -35.32
N LYS A 569 -14.29 6.14 -36.35
CA LYS A 569 -13.81 4.77 -36.24
C LYS A 569 -12.44 4.69 -35.56
N LYS A 570 -11.55 5.65 -35.84
CA LYS A 570 -10.24 5.72 -35.19
C LYS A 570 -10.37 5.98 -33.68
N VAL A 571 -11.24 6.91 -33.26
CA VAL A 571 -11.47 7.19 -31.84
C VAL A 571 -11.96 5.93 -31.10
N LEU A 572 -12.90 5.20 -31.71
CA LEU A 572 -13.40 3.95 -31.13
C LEU A 572 -12.31 2.86 -31.07
N TYR A 573 -11.50 2.74 -32.11
CA TYR A 573 -10.38 1.80 -32.13
C TYR A 573 -9.33 2.12 -31.05
N ASP A 574 -8.96 3.39 -30.90
CA ASP A 574 -8.02 3.84 -29.87
C ASP A 574 -8.58 3.55 -28.47
N LEU A 575 -9.89 3.71 -28.26
CA LEU A 575 -10.56 3.33 -27.01
C LEU A 575 -10.50 1.81 -26.76
N ILE A 576 -10.74 0.99 -27.79
CA ILE A 576 -10.65 -0.47 -27.69
C ILE A 576 -9.21 -0.89 -27.32
N GLN A 577 -8.19 -0.33 -27.97
CA GLN A 577 -6.79 -0.63 -27.64
C GLN A 577 -6.43 -0.22 -26.21
N LEU A 578 -6.86 0.96 -25.78
CA LEU A 578 -6.69 1.40 -24.40
C LEU A 578 -7.30 0.42 -23.40
N LYS A 579 -8.48 -0.13 -23.70
CA LYS A 579 -9.14 -1.11 -22.82
C LYS A 579 -8.43 -2.45 -22.82
N ILE A 580 -7.91 -2.90 -23.96
CA ILE A 580 -7.07 -4.12 -24.05
C ILE A 580 -5.83 -3.97 -23.15
N GLU A 581 -5.11 -2.85 -23.26
CA GLU A 581 -3.94 -2.59 -22.41
C GLU A 581 -4.29 -2.57 -20.92
N GLN A 582 -5.43 -1.95 -20.55
CA GLN A 582 -5.92 -1.95 -19.17
C GLN A 582 -6.19 -3.38 -18.66
N ILE A 583 -6.85 -4.20 -19.46
CA ILE A 583 -7.16 -5.60 -19.13
C ILE A 583 -5.86 -6.40 -18.94
N GLU A 584 -4.88 -6.27 -19.85
CA GLU A 584 -3.60 -6.97 -19.75
C GLU A 584 -2.81 -6.60 -18.47
N GLN A 585 -2.87 -5.35 -18.04
CA GLN A 585 -2.23 -4.92 -16.77
C GLN A 585 -2.94 -5.49 -15.55
N MET A 586 -4.27 -5.56 -15.58
CA MET A 586 -5.05 -6.21 -14.51
C MET A 586 -4.76 -7.70 -14.44
N GLU A 587 -4.66 -8.39 -15.59
CA GLU A 587 -4.29 -9.82 -15.65
C GLU A 587 -2.91 -10.08 -15.03
N LYS A 588 -1.91 -9.26 -15.36
CA LYS A 588 -0.57 -9.36 -14.74
C LYS A 588 -0.64 -9.20 -13.22
N THR A 589 -1.47 -8.28 -12.74
CA THR A 589 -1.67 -8.03 -11.30
C THR A 589 -2.34 -9.24 -10.63
N ILE A 590 -3.37 -9.80 -11.26
CA ILE A 590 -4.05 -11.02 -10.80
C ILE A 590 -3.05 -12.18 -10.70
N THR A 591 -2.25 -12.44 -11.73
CA THR A 591 -1.24 -13.51 -11.70
C THR A 591 -0.20 -13.31 -10.58
N LYS A 592 0.20 -12.06 -10.33
CA LYS A 592 1.12 -11.74 -9.22
C LYS A 592 0.49 -12.06 -7.86
N LEU A 593 -0.77 -11.67 -7.65
CA LEU A 593 -1.52 -11.95 -6.43
C LEU A 593 -1.77 -13.44 -6.24
N GLU A 594 -2.08 -14.18 -7.30
CA GLU A 594 -2.19 -15.65 -7.25
C GLU A 594 -0.87 -16.31 -6.81
N GLY A 595 0.26 -15.83 -7.33
CA GLY A 595 1.58 -16.28 -6.89
C GLY A 595 1.87 -15.97 -5.42
N GLU A 596 1.43 -14.81 -4.92
CA GLU A 596 1.55 -14.44 -3.52
C GLU A 596 0.67 -15.31 -2.60
N ILE A 597 -0.59 -15.52 -2.98
CA ILE A 597 -1.53 -16.40 -2.28
C ILE A 597 -0.96 -17.82 -2.20
N ALA A 598 -0.42 -18.36 -3.29
CA ALA A 598 0.20 -19.69 -3.30
C ALA A 598 1.40 -19.78 -2.35
N ARG A 599 2.25 -18.75 -2.31
CA ARG A 599 3.40 -18.68 -1.37
C ARG A 599 2.93 -18.61 0.08
N LEU A 600 1.89 -17.83 0.35
CA LEU A 600 1.31 -17.71 1.69
C LEU A 600 0.67 -19.03 2.13
N ASP A 601 -0.01 -19.74 1.22
CA ASP A 601 -0.55 -21.07 1.49
C ASP A 601 0.54 -22.11 1.79
N GLU A 602 1.65 -22.08 1.06
CA GLU A 602 2.78 -22.95 1.35
C GLU A 602 3.41 -22.63 2.72
N LYS A 603 3.58 -21.34 3.04
CA LYS A 603 4.08 -20.89 4.35
C LYS A 603 3.12 -21.28 5.49
N LEU A 604 1.82 -21.19 5.26
CA LEU A 604 0.80 -21.59 6.22
C LEU A 604 0.91 -23.07 6.49
N LYS A 605 0.90 -23.92 5.45
CA LYS A 605 1.08 -25.38 5.59
C LYS A 605 2.36 -25.75 6.34
N LYS A 606 3.49 -25.11 6.01
CA LYS A 606 4.77 -25.36 6.70
C LYS A 606 4.72 -24.98 8.18
N THR A 607 4.02 -23.89 8.52
CA THR A 607 3.90 -23.43 9.92
C THR A 607 2.90 -24.28 10.70
N GLU A 608 1.82 -24.72 10.07
CA GLU A 608 0.83 -25.64 10.68
C GLU A 608 1.41 -27.04 10.91
N ALA A 609 2.31 -27.50 10.03
CA ALA A 609 3.00 -28.80 10.15
C ALA A 609 4.12 -28.84 11.20
N MET A 610 4.51 -27.70 11.78
CA MET A 610 5.45 -27.68 12.91
C MET A 610 4.74 -28.24 14.15
N GLU A 611 5.12 -29.45 14.56
CA GLU A 611 4.59 -30.10 15.76
C GLU A 611 5.10 -29.42 17.04
N ARG A 612 4.25 -29.41 18.07
CA ARG A 612 4.63 -29.00 19.42
C ARG A 612 5.65 -30.02 19.93
N PRO A 613 6.83 -29.59 20.43
CA PRO A 613 7.73 -30.47 21.16
C PRO A 613 6.98 -31.22 22.26
N SER A 614 7.18 -32.53 22.38
CA SER A 614 6.54 -33.32 23.44
C SER A 614 6.99 -32.84 24.82
N THR A 615 6.02 -32.57 25.68
CA THR A 615 6.21 -32.24 27.10
C THR A 615 5.78 -33.38 28.02
N GLU A 616 5.43 -34.54 27.46
CA GLU A 616 4.78 -35.66 28.15
C GLU A 616 5.61 -36.18 29.33
N GLU A 617 6.93 -36.28 29.18
CA GLU A 617 7.83 -36.73 30.27
C GLU A 617 7.84 -35.73 31.44
N CYS A 618 7.82 -34.43 31.15
CA CYS A 618 7.80 -33.39 32.16
C CYS A 618 6.43 -33.22 32.81
N GLU A 619 5.34 -33.36 32.05
CA GLU A 619 3.98 -33.36 32.57
C GLU A 619 3.77 -34.55 33.52
N THR A 620 4.18 -35.76 33.12
CA THR A 620 4.17 -36.95 33.98
C THR A 620 4.99 -36.74 35.26
N PHE A 621 6.21 -36.20 35.14
CA PHE A 621 7.06 -35.92 36.30
C PHE A 621 6.41 -34.93 37.28
N LEU A 622 5.76 -33.87 36.78
CA LEU A 622 5.09 -32.86 37.61
C LEU A 622 3.85 -33.42 38.31
N GLU A 623 3.11 -34.34 37.68
CA GLU A 623 2.00 -35.06 38.33
C GLU A 623 2.47 -35.96 39.47
N GLU A 624 3.59 -36.66 39.28
CA GLU A 624 4.16 -37.55 40.30
C GLU A 624 4.99 -36.82 41.37
N PHE A 625 5.37 -35.55 41.15
CA PHE A 625 6.31 -34.81 42.00
C PHE A 625 5.90 -34.79 43.47
N GLN A 626 4.63 -34.49 43.75
CA GLN A 626 4.14 -34.36 45.13
C GLN A 626 4.22 -35.72 45.85
N GLY A 627 3.82 -36.80 45.18
CA GLY A 627 3.91 -38.16 45.74
C GLY A 627 5.35 -38.59 46.03
N LYS A 628 6.32 -38.21 45.18
CA LYS A 628 7.75 -38.47 45.40
C LYS A 628 8.30 -37.68 46.58
N GLN A 629 7.93 -36.41 46.73
CA GLN A 629 8.35 -35.57 47.86
C GLN A 629 7.74 -36.03 49.18
N ASP A 630 6.46 -36.38 49.18
CA ASP A 630 5.77 -36.90 50.35
C ASP A 630 6.37 -38.26 50.79
N GLY A 631 6.74 -39.11 49.83
CA GLY A 631 7.44 -40.36 50.08
C GLY A 631 8.81 -40.16 50.74
N LEU A 632 9.66 -39.31 50.16
CA LEU A 632 10.99 -39.00 50.72
C LEU A 632 10.91 -38.31 52.08
N THR A 633 9.94 -37.41 52.27
CA THR A 633 9.71 -36.74 53.57
C THR A 633 9.37 -37.76 54.65
N LYS A 634 8.49 -38.70 54.33
CA LYS A 634 8.11 -39.77 55.25
C LYS A 634 9.30 -40.69 55.57
N GLU A 635 10.11 -41.05 54.57
CA GLU A 635 11.32 -41.85 54.79
C GLU A 635 12.32 -41.12 55.72
N ILE A 636 12.50 -39.82 55.55
CA ILE A 636 13.32 -38.99 56.45
C ILE A 636 12.74 -38.95 57.86
N GLU A 637 11.42 -38.74 58.01
CA GLU A 637 10.75 -38.74 59.31
C GLU A 637 10.88 -40.08 60.04
N ASP A 638 10.70 -41.20 59.32
CA ASP A 638 10.87 -42.56 59.84
C ASP A 638 12.33 -42.82 60.27
N LEU A 639 13.30 -42.34 59.50
CA LEU A 639 14.74 -42.43 59.82
C LEU A 639 15.13 -41.56 61.02
N ASP A 640 14.64 -40.32 61.10
CA ASP A 640 14.88 -39.42 62.24
C ASP A 640 14.22 -39.97 63.52
N TYR A 641 13.03 -40.55 63.41
CA TYR A 641 12.37 -41.25 64.51
C TYR A 641 13.21 -42.45 64.98
N ALA A 642 13.69 -43.29 64.05
CA ALA A 642 14.56 -44.42 64.38
C ALA A 642 15.88 -43.96 65.05
N LYS A 643 16.47 -42.86 64.57
CA LYS A 643 17.65 -42.24 65.19
C LYS A 643 17.36 -41.75 66.61
N ALA A 644 16.21 -41.11 66.84
CA ALA A 644 15.82 -40.61 68.16
C ALA A 644 15.62 -41.75 69.18
N GLU A 645 14.96 -42.84 68.76
CA GLU A 645 14.79 -44.05 69.57
C GLU A 645 16.15 -44.69 69.92
N LEU A 646 17.05 -44.82 68.93
CA LEU A 646 18.41 -45.33 69.16
C LEU A 646 19.23 -44.43 70.10
N GLY A 647 19.02 -43.11 70.05
CA GLY A 647 19.64 -42.15 70.98
C GLY A 647 19.09 -42.23 72.41
N GLY A 648 17.81 -42.59 72.57
CA GLY A 648 17.19 -42.83 73.89
C GLY A 648 17.75 -44.06 74.61
N TRP A 649 18.17 -45.08 73.85
CA TRP A 649 18.73 -46.32 74.39
C TRP A 649 20.11 -46.12 75.04
N THR A 650 20.90 -45.13 74.60
CA THR A 650 22.18 -44.77 75.23
C THR A 650 22.01 -44.24 76.66
N ASN A 651 20.91 -43.55 76.98
CA ASN A 651 20.67 -42.98 78.32
C ASN A 651 20.08 -43.98 79.33
N GLN A 652 19.34 -44.99 78.90
CA GLN A 652 18.78 -46.00 79.82
C GLN A 652 19.81 -47.00 80.36
N SER A 653 21.01 -47.07 79.76
CA SER A 653 22.10 -47.93 80.25
C SER A 653 22.85 -47.35 81.46
N VAL A 654 22.71 -46.04 81.73
CA VAL A 654 23.41 -45.34 82.83
C VAL A 654 22.58 -45.34 84.13
N GLU A 655 21.25 -45.50 84.06
CA GLU A 655 20.36 -45.54 85.24
C GLU A 655 20.09 -46.95 85.77
N ALA A 656 20.67 -48.01 85.19
CA ALA A 656 20.54 -49.38 85.70
C ALA A 656 21.46 -49.71 86.92
N GLN A 657 21.91 -48.69 87.66
CA GLN A 657 22.65 -48.85 88.93
C GLN A 657 21.98 -48.10 90.09
N HIS A 658 20.72 -48.39 90.40
CA HIS A 658 20.17 -48.26 91.76
C HIS A 658 18.81 -48.98 91.84
N PHE A 659 18.88 -50.32 91.93
CA PHE A 659 17.84 -51.08 92.61
C PHE A 659 18.51 -51.68 93.85
N ASP A 660 18.54 -50.87 94.92
CA ASP A 660 18.85 -51.35 96.25
C ASP A 660 17.76 -52.32 96.69
N ALA A 661 18.22 -53.49 97.13
CA ALA A 661 17.42 -54.44 97.86
C ALA A 661 17.23 -53.98 99.30
N ALA A 662 16.04 -54.27 99.82
CA ALA A 662 15.65 -54.35 101.23
C ALA A 662 15.16 -53.06 101.92
N GLU A 663 13.83 -52.97 102.10
CA GLU A 663 13.29 -53.10 103.45
C GLU A 663 11.90 -53.75 103.44
N VAL A 664 11.72 -54.69 104.37
CA VAL A 664 10.58 -55.58 104.57
C VAL A 664 9.69 -55.01 105.67
N ALA A 665 8.37 -54.98 105.48
CA ALA A 665 7.43 -55.24 106.57
C ALA A 665 6.06 -55.71 106.03
N PRO A 666 5.33 -56.60 106.75
CA PRO A 666 4.27 -57.43 106.18
C PRO A 666 2.84 -56.99 106.58
N GLU A 667 1.90 -57.24 105.66
CA GLU A 667 0.46 -57.65 105.76
C GLU A 667 -0.46 -57.19 106.92
N PRO A 668 -1.79 -57.11 106.71
CA PRO A 668 -2.62 -57.84 105.74
C PRO A 668 -3.34 -57.02 104.65
#